data_AF-A0A067TS23-F1
#
_entry.id   AF-A0A067TS23-F1
#
_cell.length_a   1.000
_cell.length_b   1.000
_cell.length_c   1.000
_cell.angle_alpha   90.00
_cell.angle_beta   90.00
_cell.angle_gamma   90.00
#
_symmetry.space_group_name_H-M   'P 1'
#
loop_
_entity.id
_entity.type
_entity.pdbx_description
1 polymer ?
#
loop_
_entity_poly.entity_id
_entity_poly.type
_entity_poly.pdbx_seq_one_letter_code
_entity_poly.pdbx_strand_id
1 'polypeptide(L)'
;MTTTLPLFWHLSSASKKERIDASVKLVGSLEQFQSQFTQKAIPGTSGTDDEDDEEDVTSKSDGLDVLNAQDVSYSIRRLIRGLASARESSRLGFAVALTELLSRIDTITCSQILNINVESTKHQGSMNGQEERDVLFAKLFGIISIIRSGLAVRATPLAASASSSTLASSSESYEQIISQLIELGEQKSWLRESAWFALSLAVDALHESDATWKKDAVEKTLDLFFVENTAWSAEKLALALKLQDFYPKCDWKKLLSPTFKIPDPLSSGNLPIVSRILKESTTDEDGTKDASKAPSGTWKPQLNFAWDIILDQMLPGPNGKRSGKGSFQDFYRVVVDESLFSSTSSPQRKYWGFQVFQMSLKRVTEDTMPMLFTKNFMRSWINHLSNKDRYLHKIAQQTATEVQTFVQGKPQLGFALILQLTGANGSQQFDKLTKTKTVESILSSLDSKGIQDYIDHLMSQIDEPEATLTDIVATNSRRAWVIEQLGSLIRNGRIPKEDGWVLSILDWLVVHGIFIVKKKSSKSPVPIRTIPSPPFSDSLRQACRSRLLMSLSDLGNQTTVIKQDDKLTKVPAVASDGEFWIAKVLSTIELLEEDKKHVKSLAEIDEEEITLRNKARATITKLRKVSNDQSDSAKGAELLLLGTLLEHYCDDDDDETVDSNVLEACTDAASQMLLSDSEKEAQETSEEPVDVLVDTVIGFLEKSTAYMRTVGNQVFSLLSGSVKDTTIDLIVTQLERRDPSELLDDEDEDEDMEDHKSGDEEGEEEESDSDEESKDNSGEGDNSGEDSNDEEADLELRNKIEEALRVNGIEPATGYTDSEEEDLMDDDQMMAIDEQLAQVFRSRANERKPGKDVDAQREATHFKNRVLDLVDTYLKKQPSNPLVLRLITPLLDIVASSSQDERQLSDKARGILRSRFLKAKEVPTAVDVEQVLLIASNLHTQARKAHSSELLSILSLCSVYLSKILIHLKAEEALVDLYKQSLVDFTTRKNSALNSHFFQDFFRRYPAQAWRLREELLNACRKAVNAYRQAQILHLLELLVSLLPSMSEQNSLAIKFMPLLKDLLLELANDSCDEKAELSVAQMKELFKLASLAVRQTKRLSPATTQSIWEPKAWQALEQKLKTCRFKSSPALPKMSEQVFRLSDLSNGKYASKQAASKRKAGEVNNIDVETALAKPSKRKKVKEDKVNQD
;
A
#
# COMPACT_ATOMS: atom_id res chain seq x y z
N MET A 1 -22.24 -44.22 44.63
CA MET A 1 -22.21 -42.93 43.90
C MET A 1 -21.00 -42.96 42.99
N THR A 2 -21.16 -42.64 41.70
CA THR A 2 -20.07 -42.68 40.71
C THR A 2 -19.04 -41.58 40.98
N THR A 3 -17.75 -41.91 40.94
CA THR A 3 -16.65 -40.99 41.31
C THR A 3 -16.25 -40.06 40.15
N THR A 4 -16.84 -40.26 38.97
CA THR A 4 -16.50 -39.61 37.70
C THR A 4 -17.29 -38.34 37.39
N LEU A 5 -18.35 -38.03 38.15
CA LEU A 5 -19.27 -36.91 37.86
C LEU A 5 -18.56 -35.54 37.70
N PRO A 6 -17.53 -35.18 38.51
CA PRO A 6 -16.82 -33.91 38.35
C PRO A 6 -16.07 -33.78 37.02
N LEU A 7 -15.70 -34.91 36.38
CA LEU A 7 -14.87 -34.93 35.18
C LEU A 7 -15.66 -34.56 33.91
N PHE A 8 -17.00 -34.52 33.98
CA PHE A 8 -17.86 -34.16 32.85
C PHE A 8 -18.02 -32.66 32.64
N TRP A 9 -17.85 -31.83 33.68
CA TRP A 9 -18.17 -30.40 33.62
C TRP A 9 -17.40 -29.66 32.52
N HIS A 10 -16.09 -29.90 32.46
CA HIS A 10 -15.21 -29.20 31.53
C HIS A 10 -15.29 -29.71 30.08
N LEU A 11 -16.01 -30.81 29.82
CA LEU A 11 -16.32 -31.25 28.44
C LEU A 11 -17.19 -30.22 27.70
N SER A 12 -17.98 -29.44 28.45
CA SER A 12 -18.84 -28.39 27.89
C SER A 12 -18.17 -27.02 27.71
N SER A 13 -16.90 -26.87 28.12
CA SER A 13 -16.18 -25.59 28.07
C SER A 13 -16.09 -25.02 26.65
N ALA A 14 -16.16 -23.70 26.51
CA ALA A 14 -15.92 -23.02 25.22
C ALA A 14 -14.46 -23.15 24.75
N SER A 15 -13.51 -23.34 25.67
CA SER A 15 -12.09 -23.50 25.37
C SER A 15 -11.77 -24.89 24.81
N LYS A 16 -11.24 -24.96 23.59
CA LYS A 16 -10.78 -26.22 22.96
C LYS A 16 -9.79 -26.98 23.85
N LYS A 17 -8.86 -26.26 24.50
CA LYS A 17 -7.83 -26.85 25.36
C LYS A 17 -8.43 -27.51 26.60
N GLU A 18 -9.40 -26.86 27.25
CA GLU A 18 -10.06 -27.40 28.44
C GLU A 18 -10.91 -28.63 28.12
N ARG A 19 -11.59 -28.65 26.96
CA ARG A 19 -12.34 -29.82 26.52
C ARG A 19 -11.43 -31.03 26.29
N ILE A 20 -10.27 -30.84 25.67
CA ILE A 20 -9.29 -31.91 25.45
C ILE A 20 -8.75 -32.44 26.78
N ASP A 21 -8.32 -31.56 27.69
CA ASP A 21 -7.81 -31.95 29.01
C ASP A 21 -8.85 -32.70 29.85
N ALA A 22 -10.11 -32.24 29.81
CA ALA A 22 -11.22 -32.92 30.47
C ALA A 22 -11.49 -34.31 29.86
N SER A 23 -11.43 -34.43 28.54
CA SER A 23 -11.59 -35.73 27.84
C SER A 23 -10.49 -36.71 28.25
N VAL A 24 -9.23 -36.26 28.27
CA VAL A 24 -8.08 -37.09 28.69
C VAL A 24 -8.24 -37.57 30.13
N LYS A 25 -8.61 -36.68 31.05
CA LYS A 25 -8.82 -37.02 32.47
C LYS A 25 -9.96 -38.01 32.66
N LEU A 26 -11.09 -37.77 32.01
CA LEU A 26 -12.25 -38.67 32.09
C LEU A 26 -11.89 -40.06 31.55
N VAL A 27 -11.35 -40.14 30.34
CA VAL A 27 -10.99 -41.42 29.71
C VAL A 27 -9.93 -42.17 30.53
N GLY A 28 -8.89 -41.48 31.00
CA GLY A 28 -7.84 -42.10 31.81
C GLY A 28 -8.36 -42.65 33.14
N SER A 29 -9.31 -41.98 33.81
CA SER A 29 -9.96 -42.52 35.01
C SER A 29 -10.84 -43.73 34.69
N LEU A 30 -11.56 -43.72 33.56
CA LEU A 30 -12.42 -44.83 33.14
C LEU A 30 -11.63 -46.08 32.75
N GLU A 31 -10.48 -45.92 32.08
CA GLU A 31 -9.56 -47.03 31.82
C GLU A 31 -9.07 -47.68 33.11
N GLN A 32 -8.72 -46.88 34.12
CA GLN A 32 -8.31 -47.39 35.42
C GLN A 32 -9.44 -48.19 36.09
N PHE A 33 -10.67 -47.66 36.09
CA PHE A 33 -11.82 -48.39 36.65
C PHE A 33 -12.12 -49.69 35.89
N GLN A 34 -11.99 -49.68 34.57
CA GLN A 34 -12.17 -50.88 33.76
C GLN A 34 -11.07 -51.92 34.01
N SER A 35 -9.82 -51.50 34.17
CA SER A 35 -8.70 -52.41 34.46
C SER A 35 -8.80 -53.11 35.82
N GLN A 36 -9.50 -52.48 36.78
CA GLN A 36 -9.73 -53.01 38.13
C GLN A 36 -11.02 -53.83 38.23
N PHE A 37 -11.80 -53.93 37.15
CA PHE A 37 -13.06 -54.64 37.14
C PHE A 37 -12.86 -56.15 37.00
N THR A 38 -13.51 -56.91 37.88
CA THR A 38 -13.62 -58.37 37.78
C THR A 38 -15.06 -58.76 37.45
N GLN A 39 -15.24 -59.52 36.37
CA GLN A 39 -16.54 -60.02 35.93
C GLN A 39 -17.21 -60.84 37.05
N LYS A 40 -18.46 -60.53 37.40
CA LYS A 40 -19.26 -61.38 38.29
C LYS A 40 -19.73 -62.63 37.53
N ALA A 41 -19.56 -63.80 38.14
CA ALA A 41 -20.09 -65.04 37.59
C ALA A 41 -21.62 -64.94 37.46
N ILE A 42 -22.15 -65.29 36.28
CA ILE A 42 -23.59 -65.44 36.04
C ILE A 42 -24.08 -66.55 36.99
N PRO A 43 -25.09 -66.34 37.85
CA PRO A 43 -25.63 -67.40 38.68
C PRO A 43 -26.13 -68.54 37.78
N GLY A 44 -25.54 -69.71 37.96
CA GLY A 44 -25.82 -70.89 37.16
C GLY A 44 -27.21 -71.46 37.44
N THR A 45 -27.79 -71.99 36.37
CA THR A 45 -28.84 -73.01 36.34
C THR A 45 -28.62 -74.11 37.38
N SER A 46 -29.46 -74.14 38.42
CA SER A 46 -29.77 -75.34 39.21
C SER A 46 -31.22 -75.26 39.65
N GLY A 47 -32.05 -76.18 39.16
CA GLY A 47 -33.46 -76.24 39.50
C GLY A 47 -33.70 -76.68 40.94
N THR A 48 -34.70 -76.07 41.55
CA THR A 48 -35.75 -76.68 42.38
C THR A 48 -36.88 -75.67 42.47
N ASP A 49 -38.11 -76.18 42.30
CA ASP A 49 -39.38 -75.48 42.43
C ASP A 49 -39.47 -74.67 43.73
N ASP A 50 -39.93 -73.43 43.63
CA ASP A 50 -40.95 -72.85 44.52
C ASP A 50 -41.42 -71.52 43.89
N GLU A 51 -42.70 -71.53 43.50
CA GLU A 51 -43.48 -70.38 43.06
C GLU A 51 -43.71 -69.44 44.26
N ASP A 52 -43.56 -68.13 44.02
CA ASP A 52 -44.18 -66.98 44.72
C ASP A 52 -43.15 -65.87 45.01
N ASP A 53 -43.00 -64.95 44.05
CA ASP A 53 -42.84 -63.50 44.23
C ASP A 53 -42.47 -62.85 42.87
N GLU A 54 -43.43 -62.83 41.93
CA GLU A 54 -43.34 -62.00 40.72
C GLU A 54 -43.88 -60.58 41.00
N GLU A 55 -43.06 -59.71 41.57
CA GLU A 55 -43.20 -58.27 41.37
C GLU A 55 -41.83 -57.62 41.06
N ASP A 56 -41.72 -57.12 39.83
CA ASP A 56 -40.99 -55.91 39.44
C ASP A 56 -39.48 -55.97 39.11
N VAL A 57 -39.05 -56.77 38.12
CA VAL A 57 -37.80 -56.52 37.35
C VAL A 57 -37.92 -56.93 35.88
N THR A 58 -38.58 -56.13 35.05
CA THR A 58 -38.44 -56.20 33.58
C THR A 58 -38.10 -54.82 32.99
N SER A 59 -36.85 -54.38 33.19
CA SER A 59 -36.26 -53.32 32.36
C SER A 59 -35.21 -53.93 31.42
N LYS A 60 -35.35 -53.68 30.11
CA LYS A 60 -34.44 -54.14 29.05
C LYS A 60 -33.00 -53.73 29.38
N SER A 61 -32.17 -54.67 29.82
CA SER A 61 -30.75 -54.40 30.03
C SER A 61 -30.03 -54.38 28.68
N ASP A 62 -29.43 -53.26 28.32
CA ASP A 62 -28.59 -53.07 27.13
C ASP A 62 -27.23 -53.80 27.18
N GLY A 63 -27.07 -54.74 28.12
CA GLY A 63 -25.92 -55.65 28.23
C GLY A 63 -24.60 -54.99 28.65
N LEU A 64 -24.56 -53.66 28.81
CA LEU A 64 -23.33 -52.91 29.06
C LEU A 64 -22.71 -53.24 30.43
N ASP A 65 -23.55 -53.46 31.44
CA ASP A 65 -23.16 -53.74 32.83
C ASP A 65 -22.59 -55.15 33.05
N VAL A 66 -22.59 -56.01 32.02
CA VAL A 66 -22.09 -57.40 32.10
C VAL A 66 -20.56 -57.45 32.04
N LEU A 67 -19.95 -56.62 31.19
CA LEU A 67 -18.50 -56.63 30.93
C LEU A 67 -17.80 -55.33 31.32
N ASN A 68 -18.53 -54.35 31.87
CA ASN A 68 -17.99 -53.04 32.19
C ASN A 68 -18.18 -52.69 33.67
N ALA A 69 -17.23 -51.95 34.22
CA ALA A 69 -17.39 -51.29 35.51
C ALA A 69 -18.61 -50.34 35.47
N GLN A 70 -19.30 -50.16 36.60
CA GLN A 70 -20.48 -49.28 36.68
C GLN A 70 -20.18 -47.84 36.23
N ASP A 71 -19.00 -47.30 36.56
CA ASP A 71 -18.57 -45.96 36.11
C ASP A 71 -18.36 -45.88 34.60
N VAL A 72 -17.91 -46.97 33.96
CA VAL A 72 -17.72 -47.05 32.49
C VAL A 72 -19.08 -47.12 31.80
N SER A 73 -19.97 -48.01 32.24
CA SER A 73 -21.34 -48.09 31.73
C SER A 73 -22.09 -46.77 31.89
N TYR A 74 -22.00 -46.15 33.07
CA TYR A 74 -22.60 -44.85 33.34
C TYR A 74 -22.04 -43.77 32.40
N SER A 75 -20.72 -43.76 32.20
CA SER A 75 -20.07 -42.76 31.39
C SER A 75 -20.42 -42.88 29.92
N ILE A 76 -20.49 -44.10 29.35
CA ILE A 76 -20.94 -44.31 27.97
C ILE A 76 -22.37 -43.77 27.79
N ARG A 77 -23.31 -44.14 28.67
CA ARG A 77 -24.70 -43.63 28.61
C ARG A 77 -24.75 -42.11 28.73
N ARG A 78 -23.95 -41.53 29.63
CA ARG A 78 -23.90 -40.08 29.86
C ARG A 78 -23.26 -39.33 28.68
N LEU A 79 -22.21 -39.88 28.09
CA LEU A 79 -21.54 -39.31 26.93
C LEU A 79 -22.48 -39.29 25.73
N ILE A 80 -23.17 -40.40 25.45
CA ILE A 80 -24.16 -40.51 24.37
C ILE A 80 -25.33 -39.52 24.58
N ARG A 81 -25.92 -39.48 25.79
CA ARG A 81 -26.97 -38.49 26.11
C ARG A 81 -26.50 -37.04 25.99
N GLY A 82 -25.22 -36.79 26.31
CA GLY A 82 -24.59 -35.46 26.20
C GLY A 82 -24.47 -34.94 24.76
N LEU A 83 -24.56 -35.82 23.74
CA LEU A 83 -24.51 -35.45 22.34
C LEU A 83 -25.74 -34.65 21.88
N ALA A 84 -26.89 -34.80 22.57
CA ALA A 84 -28.11 -34.04 22.32
C ALA A 84 -28.13 -32.67 23.02
N SER A 85 -27.00 -32.19 23.53
CA SER A 85 -26.91 -30.87 24.14
C SER A 85 -27.12 -29.77 23.09
N ALA A 86 -27.91 -28.74 23.41
CA ALA A 86 -28.10 -27.54 22.58
C ALA A 86 -26.83 -26.69 22.40
N ARG A 87 -25.79 -26.91 23.23
CA ARG A 87 -24.52 -26.18 23.14
C ARG A 87 -23.54 -26.90 22.22
N GLU A 88 -23.09 -26.21 21.18
CA GLU A 88 -22.10 -26.74 20.23
C GLU A 88 -20.80 -27.22 20.90
N SER A 89 -20.27 -26.44 21.85
CA SER A 89 -19.04 -26.79 22.57
C SER A 89 -19.20 -28.09 23.37
N SER A 90 -20.38 -28.32 23.96
CA SER A 90 -20.72 -29.57 24.64
C SER A 90 -20.71 -30.72 23.65
N ARG A 91 -21.45 -30.63 22.54
CA ARG A 91 -21.54 -31.73 21.54
C ARG A 91 -20.17 -32.20 21.10
N LEU A 92 -19.26 -31.26 20.80
CA LEU A 92 -17.88 -31.58 20.43
C LEU A 92 -17.09 -32.25 21.56
N GLY A 93 -17.18 -31.76 22.80
CA GLY A 93 -16.47 -32.36 23.94
C GLY A 93 -16.96 -33.75 24.29
N PHE A 94 -18.28 -33.96 24.29
CA PHE A 94 -18.90 -35.27 24.51
C PHE A 94 -18.55 -36.26 23.39
N ALA A 95 -18.59 -35.84 22.12
CA ALA A 95 -18.23 -36.71 20.99
C ALA A 95 -16.74 -37.12 21.00
N VAL A 96 -15.84 -36.19 21.32
CA VAL A 96 -14.39 -36.49 21.43
C VAL A 96 -14.13 -37.48 22.57
N ALA A 97 -14.69 -37.23 23.76
CA ALA A 97 -14.53 -38.14 24.89
C ALA A 97 -15.15 -39.53 24.62
N LEU A 98 -16.29 -39.59 23.93
CA LEU A 98 -16.91 -40.85 23.51
C LEU A 98 -16.02 -41.59 22.50
N THR A 99 -15.58 -40.92 21.44
CA THR A 99 -14.70 -41.51 20.40
C THR A 99 -13.45 -42.11 21.04
N GLU A 100 -12.80 -41.36 21.92
CA GLU A 100 -11.58 -41.81 22.58
C GLU A 100 -11.83 -42.94 23.59
N LEU A 101 -12.92 -42.89 24.36
CA LEU A 101 -13.27 -44.00 25.26
C LEU A 101 -13.51 -45.29 24.45
N LEU A 102 -14.31 -45.22 23.38
CA LEU A 102 -14.63 -46.36 22.52
C LEU A 102 -13.38 -46.95 21.85
N SER A 103 -12.36 -46.14 21.52
CA SER A 103 -11.14 -46.62 20.87
C SER A 103 -10.23 -47.44 21.80
N ARG A 104 -10.37 -47.26 23.12
CA ARG A 104 -9.50 -47.86 24.14
C ARG A 104 -10.08 -49.05 24.88
N ILE A 105 -11.40 -49.20 24.91
CA ILE A 105 -12.07 -50.32 25.58
C ILE A 105 -12.44 -51.44 24.60
N ASP A 106 -12.26 -52.68 25.01
CA ASP A 106 -12.46 -53.92 24.24
C ASP A 106 -13.61 -54.79 24.80
N THR A 107 -14.51 -54.18 25.58
CA THR A 107 -15.59 -54.81 26.33
C THR A 107 -16.99 -54.50 25.81
N ILE A 108 -17.07 -53.92 24.61
CA ILE A 108 -18.30 -53.45 23.98
C ILE A 108 -18.37 -53.88 22.51
N THR A 109 -19.58 -54.03 21.99
CA THR A 109 -19.82 -54.26 20.56
C THR A 109 -20.32 -52.99 19.86
N CYS A 110 -20.09 -52.92 18.55
CA CYS A 110 -20.65 -51.90 17.67
C CYS A 110 -22.18 -51.86 17.77
N SER A 111 -22.83 -53.02 17.76
CA SER A 111 -24.30 -53.15 17.88
C SER A 111 -24.83 -52.60 19.20
N GLN A 112 -24.15 -52.83 20.33
CA GLN A 112 -24.54 -52.28 21.63
C GLN A 112 -24.53 -50.75 21.61
N ILE A 113 -23.42 -50.14 21.19
CA ILE A 113 -23.28 -48.68 21.18
C ILE A 113 -24.22 -48.03 20.17
N LEU A 114 -24.39 -48.64 18.99
CA LEU A 114 -25.32 -48.15 17.98
C LEU A 114 -26.76 -48.19 18.49
N ASN A 115 -27.19 -49.28 19.14
CA ASN A 115 -28.53 -49.39 19.71
C ASN A 115 -28.75 -48.36 20.82
N ILE A 116 -27.79 -48.16 21.72
CA ILE A 116 -27.89 -47.13 22.78
C ILE A 116 -28.01 -45.73 22.15
N ASN A 117 -27.22 -45.44 21.10
CA ASN A 117 -27.30 -44.18 20.37
C ASN A 117 -28.70 -43.99 19.73
N VAL A 118 -29.20 -44.99 19.00
CA VAL A 118 -30.54 -44.96 18.38
C VAL A 118 -31.63 -44.77 19.44
N GLU A 119 -31.60 -45.53 20.53
CA GLU A 119 -32.59 -45.43 21.59
C GLU A 119 -32.58 -44.07 22.28
N SER A 120 -31.39 -43.51 22.52
CA SER A 120 -31.22 -42.17 23.09
C SER A 120 -31.64 -41.04 22.15
N THR A 121 -31.79 -41.31 20.85
CA THR A 121 -32.11 -40.34 19.80
C THR A 121 -33.46 -40.60 19.12
N LYS A 122 -34.35 -41.37 19.77
CA LYS A 122 -35.74 -41.55 19.30
C LYS A 122 -36.52 -40.25 19.43
N HIS A 123 -37.32 -39.95 18.41
CA HIS A 123 -38.25 -38.83 18.42
C HIS A 123 -39.30 -39.02 19.52
N GLN A 124 -39.37 -38.07 20.46
CA GLN A 124 -40.42 -38.00 21.47
C GLN A 124 -41.53 -37.11 20.92
N GLY A 125 -42.79 -37.54 21.00
CA GLY A 125 -43.94 -36.90 20.32
C GLY A 125 -44.30 -35.47 20.73
N SER A 126 -43.46 -34.77 21.50
CA SER A 126 -43.63 -33.36 21.90
C SER A 126 -42.39 -32.48 21.66
N MET A 127 -41.43 -32.92 20.83
CA MET A 127 -40.18 -32.18 20.62
C MET A 127 -40.39 -30.92 19.79
N ASN A 128 -39.76 -29.82 20.20
CA ASN A 128 -39.69 -28.60 19.38
C ASN A 128 -38.61 -28.72 18.27
N GLY A 129 -38.62 -27.80 17.30
CA GLY A 129 -37.69 -27.87 16.16
C GLY A 129 -36.19 -27.78 16.52
N GLN A 130 -35.85 -27.13 17.63
CA GLN A 130 -34.46 -27.07 18.12
C GLN A 130 -34.04 -28.39 18.78
N GLU A 131 -34.93 -29.00 19.56
CA GLU A 131 -34.73 -30.33 20.15
C GLU A 131 -34.63 -31.42 19.07
N GLU A 132 -35.48 -31.36 18.04
CA GLU A 132 -35.37 -32.25 16.87
C GLU A 132 -33.99 -32.11 16.22
N ARG A 133 -33.54 -30.86 15.98
CA ARG A 133 -32.22 -30.58 15.42
C ARG A 133 -31.07 -31.13 16.28
N ASP A 134 -31.12 -30.92 17.59
CA ASP A 134 -30.09 -31.38 18.52
C ASP A 134 -30.03 -32.92 18.60
N VAL A 135 -31.17 -33.61 18.52
CA VAL A 135 -31.23 -35.07 18.47
C VAL A 135 -30.69 -35.64 17.16
N LEU A 136 -30.97 -35.00 16.01
CA LEU A 136 -30.39 -35.41 14.73
C LEU A 136 -28.87 -35.26 14.72
N PHE A 137 -28.34 -34.17 15.30
CA PHE A 137 -26.90 -34.03 15.52
C PHE A 137 -26.35 -35.08 16.47
N ALA A 138 -27.07 -35.41 17.55
CA ALA A 138 -26.66 -36.47 18.47
C ALA A 138 -26.53 -37.83 17.78
N LYS A 139 -27.53 -38.19 16.94
CA LYS A 139 -27.51 -39.42 16.15
C LYS A 139 -26.27 -39.45 15.24
N LEU A 140 -26.02 -38.35 14.50
CA LEU A 140 -24.85 -38.21 13.63
C LEU A 140 -23.52 -38.32 14.40
N PHE A 141 -23.32 -37.52 15.45
CA PHE A 141 -22.06 -37.51 16.21
C PHE A 141 -21.82 -38.84 16.93
N GLY A 142 -22.87 -39.52 17.37
CA GLY A 142 -22.77 -40.85 17.96
C GLY A 142 -22.24 -41.86 16.94
N ILE A 143 -22.79 -41.86 15.72
CA ILE A 143 -22.31 -42.74 14.63
C ILE A 143 -20.88 -42.37 14.22
N ILE A 144 -20.56 -41.08 14.07
CA ILE A 144 -19.19 -40.62 13.78
C ILE A 144 -18.20 -41.11 14.85
N SER A 145 -18.61 -41.11 16.13
CA SER A 145 -17.78 -41.61 17.23
C SER A 145 -17.52 -43.11 17.12
N ILE A 146 -18.50 -43.90 16.69
CA ILE A 146 -18.33 -45.34 16.41
C ILE A 146 -17.36 -45.57 15.25
N ILE A 147 -17.47 -44.80 14.16
CA ILE A 147 -16.59 -44.92 13.00
C ILE A 147 -15.15 -44.53 13.35
N ARG A 148 -14.96 -43.31 13.91
CA ARG A 148 -13.62 -42.76 14.20
C ARG A 148 -12.89 -43.50 15.32
N SER A 149 -13.60 -44.18 16.22
CA SER A 149 -12.98 -45.04 17.23
C SER A 149 -12.49 -46.39 16.69
N GLY A 150 -12.74 -46.67 15.40
CA GLY A 150 -12.48 -47.96 14.77
C GLY A 150 -13.46 -49.06 15.17
N LEU A 151 -14.44 -48.78 16.05
CA LEU A 151 -15.41 -49.76 16.53
C LEU A 151 -16.35 -50.25 15.40
N ALA A 152 -16.53 -49.49 14.32
CA ALA A 152 -17.34 -49.94 13.18
C ALA A 152 -16.77 -51.18 12.46
N VAL A 153 -15.44 -51.39 12.52
CA VAL A 153 -14.71 -52.41 11.73
C VAL A 153 -13.75 -53.25 12.58
N ARG A 154 -13.92 -53.22 13.90
CA ARG A 154 -13.00 -53.83 14.85
C ARG A 154 -13.05 -55.36 14.78
N ALA A 155 -11.94 -55.95 14.39
CA ALA A 155 -11.80 -57.40 14.24
C ALA A 155 -11.43 -58.12 15.56
N THR A 156 -10.92 -57.40 16.57
CA THR A 156 -10.55 -57.97 17.87
C THR A 156 -11.83 -58.42 18.61
N PRO A 157 -11.94 -59.71 19.01
CA PRO A 157 -13.04 -60.19 19.84
C PRO A 157 -13.06 -59.53 21.22
N LEU A 158 -14.22 -59.54 21.89
CA LEU A 158 -14.33 -59.00 23.25
C LEU A 158 -13.50 -59.82 24.24
N ALA A 159 -12.91 -59.15 25.24
CA ALA A 159 -12.14 -59.78 26.32
C ALA A 159 -13.00 -60.53 27.37
N ALA A 160 -14.05 -61.22 26.94
CA ALA A 160 -14.85 -62.11 27.79
C ALA A 160 -14.32 -63.55 27.69
N SER A 161 -14.34 -64.27 28.82
CA SER A 161 -13.87 -65.65 29.07
C SER A 161 -13.55 -66.50 27.83
N ALA A 162 -12.42 -67.24 27.86
CA ALA A 162 -11.76 -67.99 26.78
C ALA A 162 -12.61 -68.88 25.84
N SER A 163 -13.90 -69.02 26.10
CA SER A 163 -14.91 -69.77 25.33
C SER A 163 -15.82 -68.89 24.47
N SER A 164 -15.78 -67.55 24.58
CA SER A 164 -16.68 -66.63 23.85
C SER A 164 -15.96 -65.94 22.69
N SER A 165 -16.36 -66.25 21.45
CA SER A 165 -15.86 -65.62 20.22
C SER A 165 -16.76 -64.47 19.74
N THR A 166 -17.24 -63.63 20.65
CA THR A 166 -18.09 -62.49 20.28
C THR A 166 -17.27 -61.44 19.56
N LEU A 167 -17.56 -61.27 18.26
CA LEU A 167 -16.94 -60.22 17.45
C LEU A 167 -17.41 -58.85 17.92
N ALA A 168 -16.48 -57.90 18.05
CA ALA A 168 -16.82 -56.52 18.38
C ALA A 168 -17.70 -55.86 17.30
N SER A 169 -17.52 -56.28 16.04
CA SER A 169 -18.22 -55.72 14.89
C SER A 169 -18.57 -56.82 13.89
N SER A 170 -19.72 -56.69 13.23
CA SER A 170 -20.20 -57.59 12.18
C SER A 170 -20.66 -56.81 10.95
N SER A 171 -20.83 -57.53 9.83
CA SER A 171 -21.36 -56.96 8.59
C SER A 171 -22.72 -56.29 8.80
N GLU A 172 -23.61 -56.91 9.59
CA GLU A 172 -24.94 -56.37 9.90
C GLU A 172 -24.87 -55.08 10.71
N SER A 173 -23.95 -54.99 11.68
CA SER A 173 -23.78 -53.77 12.46
C SER A 173 -23.20 -52.61 11.63
N TYR A 174 -22.35 -52.93 10.65
CA TYR A 174 -21.81 -51.95 9.71
C TYR A 174 -22.88 -51.50 8.70
N GLU A 175 -23.66 -52.44 8.17
CA GLU A 175 -24.81 -52.17 7.29
C GLU A 175 -25.79 -51.20 7.98
N GLN A 176 -26.13 -51.45 9.25
CA GLN A 176 -26.98 -50.55 10.04
C GLN A 176 -26.40 -49.13 10.19
N ILE A 177 -25.07 -48.98 10.33
CA ILE A 177 -24.41 -47.67 10.35
C ILE A 177 -24.64 -46.95 9.03
N ILE A 178 -24.41 -47.63 7.91
CA ILE A 178 -24.58 -47.05 6.57
C ILE A 178 -26.04 -46.67 6.33
N SER A 179 -26.98 -47.58 6.57
CA SER A 179 -28.42 -47.33 6.39
C SER A 179 -28.90 -46.15 7.23
N GLN A 180 -28.47 -46.04 8.50
CA GLN A 180 -28.86 -44.91 9.35
C GLN A 180 -28.27 -43.58 8.90
N LEU A 181 -27.05 -43.57 8.37
CA LEU A 181 -26.44 -42.34 7.84
C LEU A 181 -27.11 -41.89 6.54
N ILE A 182 -27.49 -42.82 5.66
CA ILE A 182 -28.29 -42.51 4.45
C ILE A 182 -29.64 -41.94 4.88
N GLU A 183 -30.37 -42.63 5.76
CA GLU A 183 -31.67 -42.17 6.28
C GLU A 183 -31.54 -40.75 6.86
N LEU A 184 -30.50 -40.50 7.66
CA LEU A 184 -30.25 -39.21 8.29
C LEU A 184 -29.92 -38.11 7.27
N GLY A 185 -29.15 -38.44 6.24
CA GLY A 185 -28.79 -37.52 5.16
C GLY A 185 -29.96 -37.18 4.24
N GLU A 186 -30.88 -38.13 4.02
CA GLU A 186 -32.08 -37.91 3.21
C GLU A 186 -33.25 -37.30 4.00
N GLN A 187 -33.22 -37.36 5.33
CA GLN A 187 -34.26 -36.75 6.17
C GLN A 187 -34.25 -35.21 6.12
N LYS A 188 -33.07 -34.57 6.13
CA LYS A 188 -32.94 -33.10 6.13
C LYS A 188 -31.77 -32.64 5.25
N SER A 189 -32.02 -31.75 4.30
CA SER A 189 -31.01 -31.26 3.35
C SER A 189 -29.80 -30.59 4.01
N TRP A 190 -29.99 -29.83 5.10
CA TRP A 190 -28.89 -29.19 5.84
C TRP A 190 -27.97 -30.16 6.59
N LEU A 191 -28.39 -31.42 6.77
CA LEU A 191 -27.59 -32.47 7.44
C LEU A 191 -26.93 -33.42 6.43
N ARG A 192 -27.40 -33.44 5.18
CA ARG A 192 -26.95 -34.33 4.11
C ARG A 192 -25.44 -34.38 3.99
N GLU A 193 -24.80 -33.24 3.77
CA GLU A 193 -23.35 -33.20 3.55
C GLU A 193 -22.56 -33.78 4.73
N SER A 194 -22.99 -33.50 5.96
CA SER A 194 -22.33 -34.02 7.16
C SER A 194 -22.55 -35.54 7.33
N ALA A 195 -23.74 -36.04 6.99
CA ALA A 195 -24.05 -37.47 7.04
C ALA A 195 -23.29 -38.25 5.95
N TRP A 196 -23.23 -37.73 4.73
CA TRP A 196 -22.48 -38.34 3.64
C TRP A 196 -20.95 -38.21 3.80
N PHE A 197 -20.48 -37.15 4.45
CA PHE A 197 -19.09 -37.09 4.90
C PHE A 197 -18.79 -38.21 5.92
N ALA A 198 -19.71 -38.48 6.86
CA ALA A 198 -19.57 -39.62 7.78
C ALA A 198 -19.60 -40.97 7.05
N LEU A 199 -20.41 -41.13 6.00
CA LEU A 199 -20.37 -42.30 5.11
C LEU A 199 -19.00 -42.46 4.45
N SER A 200 -18.39 -41.36 3.99
CA SER A 200 -17.04 -41.36 3.42
C SER A 200 -16.00 -41.89 4.43
N LEU A 201 -16.11 -41.48 5.70
CA LEU A 201 -15.26 -42.00 6.79
C LEU A 201 -15.49 -43.49 7.07
N ALA A 202 -16.74 -43.96 7.00
CA ALA A 202 -17.06 -45.38 7.19
C ALA A 202 -16.45 -46.23 6.07
N VAL A 203 -16.56 -45.77 4.82
CA VAL A 203 -15.97 -46.42 3.65
C VAL A 203 -14.45 -46.48 3.74
N ASP A 204 -13.79 -45.42 4.22
CA ASP A 204 -12.34 -45.42 4.50
C ASP A 204 -11.98 -46.48 5.54
N ALA A 205 -12.69 -46.47 6.68
CA ALA A 205 -12.45 -47.43 7.76
C ALA A 205 -12.63 -48.87 7.27
N LEU A 206 -13.66 -49.15 6.44
CA LEU A 206 -13.87 -50.48 5.86
C LEU A 206 -12.76 -50.85 4.88
N HIS A 207 -12.36 -49.92 4.01
CA HIS A 207 -11.30 -50.14 3.02
C HIS A 207 -9.93 -50.42 3.68
N GLU A 208 -9.62 -49.76 4.78
CA GLU A 208 -8.38 -49.97 5.55
C GLU A 208 -8.45 -51.17 6.49
N SER A 209 -9.65 -51.69 6.78
CA SER A 209 -9.84 -52.82 7.70
C SER A 209 -9.38 -54.17 7.14
N ASP A 210 -9.01 -55.05 8.06
CA ASP A 210 -8.74 -56.48 7.84
C ASP A 210 -9.94 -57.37 8.27
N ALA A 211 -11.15 -56.79 8.37
CA ALA A 211 -12.33 -57.51 8.80
C ALA A 211 -12.65 -58.70 7.85
N THR A 212 -12.88 -59.88 8.41
CA THR A 212 -13.17 -61.09 7.62
C THR A 212 -14.45 -60.98 6.79
N TRP A 213 -15.40 -60.18 7.26
CA TRP A 213 -16.68 -59.88 6.62
C TRP A 213 -16.64 -58.67 5.68
N LYS A 214 -15.46 -58.09 5.41
CA LYS A 214 -15.30 -56.88 4.58
C LYS A 214 -15.94 -56.99 3.20
N LYS A 215 -15.81 -58.14 2.52
CA LYS A 215 -16.40 -58.34 1.17
C LYS A 215 -17.92 -58.20 1.18
N ASP A 216 -18.57 -58.86 2.14
CA ASP A 216 -20.03 -58.81 2.32
C ASP A 216 -20.49 -57.38 2.65
N ALA A 217 -19.77 -56.68 3.54
CA ALA A 217 -20.07 -55.29 3.86
C ALA A 217 -19.88 -54.34 2.65
N VAL A 218 -18.89 -54.58 1.79
CA VAL A 218 -18.70 -53.80 0.55
C VAL A 218 -19.87 -54.01 -0.41
N GLU A 219 -20.28 -55.26 -0.65
CA GLU A 219 -21.42 -55.58 -1.53
C GLU A 219 -22.71 -54.90 -1.04
N LYS A 220 -23.02 -55.03 0.26
CA LYS A 220 -24.16 -54.35 0.89
C LYS A 220 -24.07 -52.82 0.81
N THR A 221 -22.88 -52.24 0.98
CA THR A 221 -22.68 -50.79 0.84
C THR A 221 -22.99 -50.32 -0.57
N LEU A 222 -22.56 -51.08 -1.59
CA LEU A 222 -22.83 -50.76 -2.99
C LEU A 222 -24.33 -50.87 -3.30
N ASP A 223 -25.00 -51.90 -2.78
CA ASP A 223 -26.45 -52.06 -2.94
C ASP A 223 -27.23 -50.92 -2.27
N LEU A 224 -26.89 -50.56 -1.02
CA LEU A 224 -27.51 -49.44 -0.31
C LEU A 224 -27.32 -48.10 -1.04
N PHE A 225 -26.13 -47.85 -1.60
CA PHE A 225 -25.85 -46.58 -2.28
C PHE A 225 -26.46 -46.48 -3.67
N PHE A 226 -26.44 -47.55 -4.45
CA PHE A 226 -26.71 -47.48 -5.89
C PHE A 226 -27.96 -48.22 -6.34
N VAL A 227 -28.45 -49.19 -5.56
CA VAL A 227 -29.66 -49.97 -5.88
C VAL A 227 -30.85 -49.47 -5.07
N GLU A 228 -30.71 -49.35 -3.75
CA GLU A 228 -31.80 -48.92 -2.88
C GLU A 228 -31.99 -47.39 -2.91
N ASN A 229 -30.89 -46.63 -2.92
CA ASN A 229 -30.94 -45.18 -3.07
C ASN A 229 -30.73 -44.78 -4.54
N THR A 230 -31.77 -44.33 -5.22
CA THR A 230 -31.72 -43.96 -6.65
C THR A 230 -31.39 -42.49 -6.90
N ALA A 231 -31.59 -41.61 -5.92
CA ALA A 231 -31.34 -40.17 -6.06
C ALA A 231 -29.83 -39.88 -6.17
N TRP A 232 -29.49 -38.85 -6.93
CA TRP A 232 -28.10 -38.39 -7.12
C TRP A 232 -27.88 -37.02 -6.48
N SER A 233 -26.78 -36.91 -5.73
CA SER A 233 -26.30 -35.68 -5.10
C SER A 233 -24.80 -35.51 -5.33
N ALA A 234 -24.27 -34.32 -5.03
CA ALA A 234 -22.84 -34.04 -5.11
C ALA A 234 -22.03 -35.00 -4.22
N GLU A 235 -22.51 -35.30 -3.03
CA GLU A 235 -21.86 -36.20 -2.08
C GLU A 235 -21.85 -37.64 -2.57
N LYS A 236 -22.98 -38.12 -3.10
CA LYS A 236 -23.06 -39.47 -3.67
C LYS A 236 -22.12 -39.64 -4.85
N LEU A 237 -22.01 -38.62 -5.72
CA LEU A 237 -21.04 -38.59 -6.81
C LEU A 237 -19.61 -38.70 -6.28
N ALA A 238 -19.27 -37.96 -5.23
CA ALA A 238 -17.95 -38.02 -4.61
C ALA A 238 -17.62 -39.41 -4.04
N LEU A 239 -18.58 -40.04 -3.33
CA LEU A 239 -18.41 -41.41 -2.82
C LEU A 239 -18.34 -42.44 -3.95
N ALA A 240 -19.08 -42.26 -5.05
CA ALA A 240 -18.98 -43.14 -6.22
C ALA A 240 -17.58 -43.13 -6.82
N LEU A 241 -16.99 -41.94 -7.01
CA LEU A 241 -15.61 -41.79 -7.50
C LEU A 241 -14.59 -42.44 -6.56
N LYS A 242 -14.80 -42.29 -5.26
CA LYS A 242 -13.93 -42.88 -4.23
C LYS A 242 -14.03 -44.40 -4.19
N LEU A 243 -15.24 -44.95 -4.24
CA LEU A 243 -15.46 -46.39 -4.25
C LEU A 243 -14.96 -47.04 -5.55
N GLN A 244 -15.03 -46.33 -6.70
CA GLN A 244 -14.43 -46.78 -7.95
C GLN A 244 -12.92 -46.99 -7.84
N ASP A 245 -12.23 -46.14 -7.09
CA ASP A 245 -10.80 -46.29 -6.83
C ASP A 245 -10.49 -47.44 -5.87
N PHE A 246 -11.28 -47.61 -4.82
CA PHE A 246 -11.09 -48.67 -3.84
C PHE A 246 -11.44 -50.05 -4.40
N TYR A 247 -12.45 -50.12 -5.28
CA TYR A 247 -13.01 -51.37 -5.81
C TYR A 247 -13.19 -51.30 -7.34
N PRO A 248 -12.09 -51.22 -8.12
CA PRO A 248 -12.16 -51.05 -9.58
C PRO A 248 -12.71 -52.27 -10.33
N LYS A 249 -12.80 -53.44 -9.68
CA LYS A 249 -13.27 -54.69 -10.28
C LYS A 249 -14.79 -54.87 -10.25
N CYS A 250 -15.52 -53.99 -9.57
CA CYS A 250 -16.99 -54.05 -9.53
C CYS A 250 -17.60 -53.69 -10.89
N ASP A 251 -18.82 -54.19 -11.17
CA ASP A 251 -19.56 -53.84 -12.38
C ASP A 251 -20.21 -52.45 -12.24
N TRP A 252 -19.37 -51.41 -12.34
CA TRP A 252 -19.77 -50.01 -12.25
C TRP A 252 -20.76 -49.60 -13.33
N LYS A 253 -20.79 -50.28 -14.49
CA LYS A 253 -21.77 -50.02 -15.54
C LYS A 253 -23.18 -50.33 -15.05
N LYS A 254 -23.35 -51.48 -14.39
CA LYS A 254 -24.64 -51.90 -13.83
C LYS A 254 -25.06 -51.01 -12.67
N LEU A 255 -24.13 -50.68 -11.77
CA LEU A 255 -24.42 -49.90 -10.55
C LEU A 255 -24.80 -48.44 -10.85
N LEU A 256 -24.20 -47.81 -11.87
CA LEU A 256 -24.43 -46.40 -12.16
C LEU A 256 -25.54 -46.14 -13.19
N SER A 257 -26.06 -47.21 -13.81
CA SER A 257 -27.20 -47.14 -14.73
C SER A 257 -28.51 -46.92 -13.96
N PRO A 258 -29.50 -46.19 -14.52
CA PRO A 258 -29.52 -45.61 -15.87
C PRO A 258 -28.90 -44.21 -15.98
N THR A 259 -28.54 -43.58 -14.86
CA THR A 259 -28.10 -42.17 -14.82
C THR A 259 -26.79 -41.95 -15.59
N PHE A 260 -25.78 -42.79 -15.36
CA PHE A 260 -24.51 -42.72 -16.08
C PHE A 260 -24.39 -43.90 -17.05
N LYS A 261 -24.45 -43.58 -18.36
CA LYS A 261 -24.35 -44.60 -19.43
C LYS A 261 -22.92 -45.13 -19.58
N ILE A 262 -21.94 -44.27 -19.29
CA ILE A 262 -20.52 -44.61 -19.26
C ILE A 262 -20.12 -44.85 -17.79
N PRO A 263 -19.39 -45.94 -17.47
CA PRO A 263 -19.05 -46.27 -16.09
C PRO A 263 -18.23 -45.20 -15.37
N ASP A 264 -17.43 -44.40 -16.09
CA ASP A 264 -16.68 -43.29 -15.50
C ASP A 264 -17.57 -42.03 -15.42
N PRO A 265 -17.94 -41.56 -14.20
CA PRO A 265 -18.77 -40.38 -14.03
C PRO A 265 -18.15 -39.09 -14.60
N LEU A 266 -16.82 -39.00 -14.69
CA LEU A 266 -16.10 -37.80 -15.17
C LEU A 266 -15.76 -37.85 -16.66
N SER A 267 -16.26 -38.86 -17.40
CA SER A 267 -16.12 -38.91 -18.85
C SER A 267 -16.88 -37.77 -19.55
N SER A 268 -16.37 -37.29 -20.69
CA SER A 268 -16.95 -36.13 -21.39
C SER A 268 -18.46 -36.29 -21.71
N GLY A 269 -18.92 -37.52 -21.96
CA GLY A 269 -20.35 -37.81 -22.21
C GLY A 269 -21.26 -37.69 -20.99
N ASN A 270 -20.71 -37.73 -19.77
CA ASN A 270 -21.44 -37.63 -18.51
C ASN A 270 -21.39 -36.22 -17.89
N LEU A 271 -20.53 -35.32 -18.40
CA LEU A 271 -20.33 -33.97 -17.84
C LEU A 271 -21.59 -33.11 -17.73
N PRO A 272 -22.54 -33.12 -18.69
CA PRO A 272 -23.79 -32.37 -18.53
C PRO A 272 -24.62 -32.83 -17.31
N ILE A 273 -24.58 -34.14 -17.00
CA ILE A 273 -25.26 -34.72 -15.84
C ILE A 273 -24.53 -34.30 -14.56
N VAL A 274 -23.19 -34.37 -14.54
CA VAL A 274 -22.36 -33.92 -13.42
C VAL A 274 -22.58 -32.43 -13.12
N SER A 275 -22.60 -31.59 -14.16
CA SER A 275 -22.91 -30.16 -14.08
C SER A 275 -24.26 -29.91 -13.40
N ARG A 276 -25.31 -30.65 -13.81
CA ARG A 276 -26.63 -30.55 -13.19
C ARG A 276 -26.64 -30.96 -11.71
N ILE A 277 -25.93 -32.04 -11.36
CA ILE A 277 -25.82 -32.51 -9.96
C ILE A 277 -25.11 -31.46 -9.09
N LEU A 278 -24.00 -30.89 -9.57
CA LEU A 278 -23.19 -29.93 -8.81
C LEU A 278 -23.79 -28.52 -8.74
N LYS A 279 -24.72 -28.16 -9.66
CA LYS A 279 -25.52 -26.93 -9.57
C LYS A 279 -26.51 -26.94 -8.40
N GLU A 280 -26.72 -28.10 -7.76
CA GLU A 280 -27.72 -28.32 -6.71
C GLU A 280 -29.13 -27.80 -7.10
N SER A 281 -29.48 -27.91 -8.39
CA SER A 281 -30.76 -27.43 -8.93
C SER A 281 -31.83 -28.52 -8.87
N THR A 282 -32.95 -28.24 -8.21
CA THR A 282 -34.12 -29.14 -8.16
C THR A 282 -35.04 -29.04 -9.38
N THR A 283 -34.81 -28.06 -10.25
CA THR A 283 -35.54 -27.85 -11.50
C THR A 283 -34.74 -28.35 -12.70
N ASP A 284 -35.44 -28.94 -13.67
CA ASP A 284 -34.91 -29.28 -14.99
C ASP A 284 -34.83 -28.06 -15.92
N GLU A 285 -34.22 -28.25 -17.09
CA GLU A 285 -34.03 -27.21 -18.13
C GLU A 285 -35.35 -26.60 -18.61
N ASP A 286 -36.47 -27.33 -18.49
CA ASP A 286 -37.84 -26.87 -18.80
C ASP A 286 -38.58 -26.25 -17.59
N GLY A 287 -37.88 -25.96 -16.48
CA GLY A 287 -38.46 -25.35 -15.28
C GLY A 287 -39.36 -26.28 -14.45
N THR A 288 -39.46 -27.55 -14.81
CA THR A 288 -40.22 -28.56 -14.07
C THR A 288 -39.45 -29.05 -12.84
N LYS A 289 -40.14 -29.20 -11.69
CA LYS A 289 -39.56 -29.78 -10.47
C LYS A 289 -39.39 -31.28 -10.67
N ASP A 290 -38.15 -31.76 -10.61
CA ASP A 290 -37.83 -33.18 -10.74
C ASP A 290 -37.87 -33.85 -9.36
N ALA A 291 -38.86 -34.71 -9.16
CA ALA A 291 -39.05 -35.45 -7.91
C ALA A 291 -37.97 -36.52 -7.66
N SER A 292 -37.14 -36.84 -8.66
CA SER A 292 -36.01 -37.77 -8.52
C SER A 292 -34.73 -37.11 -7.97
N LYS A 293 -34.76 -35.78 -7.77
CA LYS A 293 -33.63 -35.00 -7.26
C LYS A 293 -33.76 -34.68 -5.77
N ALA A 294 -32.62 -34.74 -5.10
CA ALA A 294 -32.53 -34.46 -3.68
C ALA A 294 -32.84 -32.97 -3.40
N PRO A 295 -33.64 -32.60 -2.38
CA PRO A 295 -33.94 -31.21 -2.06
C PRO A 295 -32.66 -30.42 -1.78
N SER A 296 -32.47 -29.26 -2.41
CA SER A 296 -31.30 -28.42 -2.19
C SER A 296 -31.30 -27.85 -0.77
N GLY A 297 -30.11 -27.75 -0.17
CA GLY A 297 -29.93 -27.10 1.13
C GLY A 297 -30.11 -25.59 1.02
N THR A 298 -30.29 -24.91 2.15
CA THR A 298 -30.10 -23.46 2.22
C THR A 298 -28.70 -23.13 1.69
N TRP A 299 -28.60 -22.18 0.75
CA TRP A 299 -27.31 -21.81 0.17
C TRP A 299 -26.28 -21.48 1.26
N LYS A 300 -25.05 -21.94 1.06
CA LYS A 300 -23.92 -21.65 1.94
C LYS A 300 -22.68 -21.27 1.12
N PRO A 301 -21.80 -20.42 1.66
CA PRO A 301 -20.61 -19.96 0.96
C PRO A 301 -19.50 -21.02 0.89
N GLN A 302 -19.56 -22.12 1.65
CA GLN A 302 -18.57 -23.19 1.53
C GLN A 302 -18.93 -24.15 0.39
N LEU A 303 -17.96 -24.46 -0.47
CA LEU A 303 -18.08 -25.54 -1.45
C LEU A 303 -18.29 -26.88 -0.76
N ASN A 304 -19.10 -27.74 -1.40
CA ASN A 304 -19.27 -29.12 -1.00
C ASN A 304 -17.93 -29.88 -1.11
N PHE A 305 -17.62 -30.76 -0.15
CA PHE A 305 -16.38 -31.57 -0.16
C PHE A 305 -16.22 -32.43 -1.42
N ALA A 306 -17.31 -32.67 -2.17
CA ALA A 306 -17.29 -33.32 -3.47
C ALA A 306 -16.31 -32.67 -4.45
N TRP A 307 -16.15 -31.34 -4.41
CA TRP A 307 -15.23 -30.63 -5.30
C TRP A 307 -13.77 -31.00 -5.07
N ASP A 308 -13.34 -31.20 -3.81
CA ASP A 308 -11.98 -31.66 -3.52
C ASP A 308 -11.71 -33.03 -4.13
N ILE A 309 -12.64 -33.98 -3.96
CA ILE A 309 -12.49 -35.34 -4.50
C ILE A 309 -12.49 -35.33 -6.03
N ILE A 310 -13.35 -34.55 -6.66
CA ILE A 310 -13.40 -34.44 -8.13
C ILE A 310 -12.10 -33.80 -8.64
N LEU A 311 -11.67 -32.67 -8.06
CA LEU A 311 -10.44 -32.00 -8.48
C LEU A 311 -9.21 -32.86 -8.24
N ASP A 312 -9.16 -33.67 -7.18
CA ASP A 312 -8.03 -34.59 -6.94
C ASP A 312 -7.98 -35.74 -7.98
N GLN A 313 -9.11 -36.11 -8.61
CA GLN A 313 -9.13 -37.07 -9.73
C GLN A 313 -8.72 -36.42 -11.06
N MET A 314 -9.13 -35.17 -11.29
CA MET A 314 -8.89 -34.45 -12.55
C MET A 314 -7.49 -33.80 -12.58
N LEU A 315 -7.07 -33.25 -11.44
CA LEU A 315 -5.82 -32.55 -11.18
C LEU A 315 -5.16 -33.13 -9.92
N PRO A 316 -4.55 -34.33 -9.97
CA PRO A 316 -3.98 -35.01 -8.80
C PRO A 316 -2.78 -34.29 -8.14
N GLY A 317 -2.45 -33.08 -8.60
CA GLY A 317 -1.40 -32.22 -8.08
C GLY A 317 0.01 -32.74 -8.40
N PRO A 318 1.06 -31.94 -8.12
CA PRO A 318 2.45 -32.28 -8.46
C PRO A 318 3.00 -33.51 -7.71
N ASN A 319 2.39 -33.91 -6.60
CA ASN A 319 2.77 -35.09 -5.80
C ASN A 319 1.88 -36.33 -6.07
N GLY A 320 0.93 -36.22 -7.00
CA GLY A 320 0.01 -37.29 -7.34
C GLY A 320 0.69 -38.39 -8.14
N LYS A 321 0.67 -39.64 -7.65
CA LYS A 321 1.22 -40.81 -8.37
C LYS A 321 0.34 -41.27 -9.56
N ARG A 322 -0.76 -40.58 -9.85
CA ARG A 322 -1.80 -40.99 -10.80
C ARG A 322 -1.92 -39.96 -11.92
N SER A 323 -2.20 -40.41 -13.15
CA SER A 323 -2.62 -39.53 -14.24
C SER A 323 -4.04 -39.03 -14.00
N GLY A 324 -4.34 -37.79 -14.37
CA GLY A 324 -5.69 -37.24 -14.31
C GLY A 324 -6.68 -38.12 -15.09
N LYS A 325 -7.89 -38.29 -14.56
CA LYS A 325 -8.97 -38.98 -15.26
C LYS A 325 -9.78 -37.99 -16.09
N GLY A 326 -10.21 -38.41 -17.28
CA GLY A 326 -11.03 -37.59 -18.17
C GLY A 326 -10.29 -36.37 -18.76
N SER A 327 -11.06 -35.47 -19.38
CA SER A 327 -10.56 -34.23 -19.98
C SER A 327 -10.82 -33.07 -19.02
N PHE A 328 -9.76 -32.53 -18.41
CA PHE A 328 -9.90 -31.37 -17.50
C PHE A 328 -10.46 -30.15 -18.23
N GLN A 329 -10.05 -29.92 -19.47
CA GLN A 329 -10.57 -28.83 -20.29
C GLN A 329 -12.08 -28.93 -20.52
N ASP A 330 -12.58 -30.12 -20.88
CA ASP A 330 -14.02 -30.32 -21.09
C ASP A 330 -14.79 -30.21 -19.76
N PHE A 331 -14.25 -30.79 -18.68
CA PHE A 331 -14.84 -30.67 -17.35
C PHE A 331 -14.96 -29.22 -16.92
N TYR A 332 -13.87 -28.45 -16.99
CA TYR A 332 -13.87 -27.05 -16.56
C TYR A 332 -14.81 -26.21 -17.41
N ARG A 333 -14.82 -26.41 -18.74
CA ARG A 333 -15.77 -25.74 -19.64
C ARG A 333 -17.24 -26.04 -19.27
N VAL A 334 -17.62 -27.31 -19.19
CA VAL A 334 -19.04 -27.71 -19.07
C VAL A 334 -19.57 -27.58 -17.63
N VAL A 335 -18.74 -27.89 -16.63
CA VAL A 335 -19.17 -28.00 -15.23
C VAL A 335 -18.92 -26.70 -14.46
N VAL A 336 -17.93 -25.90 -14.87
CA VAL A 336 -17.59 -24.62 -14.20
C VAL A 336 -17.98 -23.42 -15.08
N ASP A 337 -17.44 -23.29 -16.29
CA ASP A 337 -17.61 -22.08 -17.12
C ASP A 337 -19.05 -21.89 -17.61
N GLU A 338 -19.59 -22.87 -18.34
CA GLU A 338 -20.96 -22.86 -18.91
C GLU A 338 -22.05 -23.06 -17.84
N SER A 339 -21.64 -23.31 -16.59
CA SER A 339 -22.51 -23.77 -15.51
C SER A 339 -22.62 -22.79 -14.36
N LEU A 340 -21.49 -22.41 -13.78
CA LEU A 340 -21.40 -21.49 -12.63
C LEU A 340 -21.20 -20.04 -13.07
N PHE A 341 -20.60 -19.83 -14.25
CA PHE A 341 -20.36 -18.50 -14.83
C PHE A 341 -21.24 -18.17 -16.04
N SER A 342 -22.24 -19.01 -16.38
CA SER A 342 -23.25 -18.66 -17.39
C SER A 342 -23.90 -17.31 -17.06
N SER A 343 -24.33 -16.55 -18.08
CA SER A 343 -25.05 -15.29 -17.89
C SER A 343 -26.29 -15.44 -17.01
N THR A 344 -26.98 -16.58 -17.12
CA THR A 344 -28.16 -16.92 -16.31
C THR A 344 -27.84 -17.45 -14.90
N SER A 345 -26.56 -17.45 -14.49
CA SER A 345 -26.14 -17.95 -13.17
C SER A 345 -26.33 -16.89 -12.10
N SER A 346 -26.95 -17.29 -10.98
CA SER A 346 -27.09 -16.41 -9.82
C SER A 346 -25.73 -16.00 -9.23
N PRO A 347 -25.67 -14.87 -8.49
CA PRO A 347 -24.43 -14.44 -7.83
C PRO A 347 -23.83 -15.51 -6.89
N GLN A 348 -24.69 -16.29 -6.24
CA GLN A 348 -24.31 -17.42 -5.39
C GLN A 348 -23.52 -18.51 -6.16
N ARG A 349 -23.94 -18.81 -7.39
CA ARG A 349 -23.26 -19.81 -8.25
C ARG A 349 -21.94 -19.27 -8.78
N LYS A 350 -21.91 -18.01 -9.22
CA LYS A 350 -20.68 -17.32 -9.63
C LYS A 350 -19.66 -17.26 -8.47
N TYR A 351 -20.12 -17.05 -7.24
CA TYR A 351 -19.28 -17.12 -6.04
C TYR A 351 -18.60 -18.49 -5.86
N TRP A 352 -19.37 -19.59 -5.98
CA TRP A 352 -18.80 -20.94 -5.99
C TRP A 352 -17.83 -21.14 -7.17
N GLY A 353 -18.15 -20.60 -8.35
CA GLY A 353 -17.25 -20.62 -9.49
C GLY A 353 -15.88 -20.01 -9.18
N PHE A 354 -15.84 -18.85 -8.50
CA PHE A 354 -14.58 -18.22 -8.08
C PHE A 354 -13.81 -19.10 -7.08
N GLN A 355 -14.50 -19.73 -6.13
CA GLN A 355 -13.85 -20.65 -5.19
C GLN A 355 -13.30 -21.90 -5.90
N VAL A 356 -14.01 -22.45 -6.90
CA VAL A 356 -13.53 -23.58 -7.70
C VAL A 356 -12.30 -23.16 -8.52
N PHE A 357 -12.29 -21.96 -9.10
CA PHE A 357 -11.09 -21.41 -9.76
C PHE A 357 -9.91 -21.33 -8.78
N GLN A 358 -10.10 -20.74 -7.60
CA GLN A 358 -9.07 -20.62 -6.55
C GLN A 358 -8.53 -21.99 -6.11
N MET A 359 -9.41 -22.99 -5.95
CA MET A 359 -9.02 -24.37 -5.61
C MET A 359 -8.28 -25.07 -6.75
N SER A 360 -8.67 -24.83 -7.99
CA SER A 360 -8.04 -25.41 -9.18
C SER A 360 -6.67 -24.79 -9.44
N LEU A 361 -6.53 -23.47 -9.27
CA LEU A 361 -5.27 -22.73 -9.43
C LEU A 361 -4.15 -23.30 -8.55
N LYS A 362 -4.49 -23.78 -7.35
CA LYS A 362 -3.52 -24.41 -6.43
C LYS A 362 -3.03 -25.80 -6.89
N ARG A 363 -3.73 -26.43 -7.83
CA ARG A 363 -3.48 -27.81 -8.32
C ARG A 363 -2.93 -27.89 -9.74
N VAL A 364 -3.03 -26.81 -10.53
CA VAL A 364 -2.59 -26.82 -11.94
C VAL A 364 -1.07 -26.87 -12.12
N THR A 365 -0.69 -27.49 -13.23
CA THR A 365 0.64 -27.46 -13.86
C THR A 365 0.67 -26.43 -15.00
N GLU A 366 1.85 -26.21 -15.60
CA GLU A 366 2.05 -25.30 -16.74
C GLU A 366 1.10 -25.58 -17.90
N ASP A 367 0.91 -26.86 -18.27
CA ASP A 367 0.05 -27.26 -19.39
C ASP A 367 -1.45 -27.07 -19.11
N THR A 368 -1.86 -27.24 -17.85
CA THR A 368 -3.29 -27.19 -17.45
C THR A 368 -3.75 -25.81 -17.00
N MET A 369 -2.84 -24.91 -16.64
CA MET A 369 -3.16 -23.57 -16.14
C MET A 369 -3.98 -22.75 -17.16
N PRO A 370 -3.63 -22.71 -18.47
CA PRO A 370 -4.41 -21.96 -19.46
C PRO A 370 -5.88 -22.38 -19.54
N MET A 371 -6.18 -23.64 -19.21
CA MET A 371 -7.54 -24.19 -19.26
C MET A 371 -8.50 -23.56 -18.23
N LEU A 372 -7.98 -22.85 -17.21
CA LEU A 372 -8.80 -22.15 -16.21
C LEU A 372 -9.36 -20.81 -16.71
N PHE A 373 -8.70 -20.19 -17.69
CA PHE A 373 -9.00 -18.82 -18.15
C PHE A 373 -10.01 -18.86 -19.31
N THR A 374 -11.18 -19.39 -19.02
CA THR A 374 -12.29 -19.57 -19.97
C THR A 374 -13.08 -18.27 -20.19
N LYS A 375 -13.86 -18.24 -21.28
CA LYS A 375 -14.59 -17.05 -21.73
C LYS A 375 -15.55 -16.49 -20.68
N ASN A 376 -16.41 -17.31 -20.07
CA ASN A 376 -17.41 -16.80 -19.12
C ASN A 376 -16.79 -16.42 -17.78
N PHE A 377 -15.78 -17.17 -17.33
CA PHE A 377 -14.97 -16.81 -16.17
C PHE A 377 -14.31 -15.44 -16.36
N MET A 378 -13.56 -15.23 -17.44
CA MET A 378 -12.86 -13.97 -17.69
C MET A 378 -13.82 -12.79 -17.78
N ARG A 379 -14.94 -12.95 -18.51
CA ARG A 379 -16.00 -11.94 -18.58
C ARG A 379 -16.54 -11.61 -17.18
N SER A 380 -16.90 -12.62 -16.39
CA SER A 380 -17.43 -12.42 -15.03
C SER A 380 -16.41 -11.78 -14.10
N TRP A 381 -15.14 -12.17 -14.23
CA TRP A 381 -14.07 -11.68 -13.38
C TRP A 381 -13.72 -10.22 -13.68
N ILE A 382 -13.52 -9.87 -14.96
CA ILE A 382 -13.30 -8.48 -15.39
C ILE A 382 -14.48 -7.60 -14.97
N ASN A 383 -15.71 -8.08 -15.20
CA ASN A 383 -16.94 -7.40 -14.83
C ASN A 383 -16.95 -7.06 -13.33
N HIS A 384 -16.80 -8.07 -12.47
CA HIS A 384 -16.86 -7.87 -11.02
C HIS A 384 -15.65 -7.13 -10.43
N LEU A 385 -14.51 -7.04 -11.12
CA LEU A 385 -13.39 -6.18 -10.72
C LEU A 385 -13.60 -4.70 -11.06
N SER A 386 -14.25 -4.39 -12.19
CA SER A 386 -14.39 -3.02 -12.73
C SER A 386 -15.01 -1.98 -11.78
N ASN A 387 -15.88 -2.42 -10.87
CA ASN A 387 -16.56 -1.57 -9.90
C ASN A 387 -16.65 -2.22 -8.51
N LYS A 388 -16.30 -1.44 -7.47
CA LYS A 388 -16.27 -1.85 -6.06
C LYS A 388 -17.66 -2.15 -5.49
N ASP A 389 -18.71 -1.56 -6.06
CA ASP A 389 -20.09 -1.72 -5.59
C ASP A 389 -20.74 -3.04 -6.03
N ARG A 390 -20.11 -3.78 -6.96
CA ARG A 390 -20.64 -5.06 -7.44
C ARG A 390 -20.63 -6.10 -6.33
N TYR A 391 -21.72 -6.87 -6.23
CA TYR A 391 -21.92 -7.86 -5.15
C TYR A 391 -20.76 -8.86 -4.98
N LEU A 392 -20.14 -9.30 -6.09
CA LEU A 392 -19.04 -10.26 -6.10
C LEU A 392 -17.65 -9.61 -6.15
N HIS A 393 -17.54 -8.29 -6.00
CA HIS A 393 -16.25 -7.59 -6.09
C HIS A 393 -15.21 -8.15 -5.10
N LYS A 394 -15.61 -8.41 -3.85
CA LYS A 394 -14.70 -8.94 -2.81
C LYS A 394 -14.07 -10.28 -3.19
N ILE A 395 -14.84 -11.23 -3.74
CA ILE A 395 -14.31 -12.54 -4.14
C ILE A 395 -13.51 -12.46 -5.45
N ALA A 396 -13.89 -11.55 -6.35
CA ALA A 396 -13.13 -11.26 -7.57
C ALA A 396 -11.76 -10.66 -7.24
N GLN A 397 -11.70 -9.71 -6.30
CA GLN A 397 -10.46 -9.11 -5.80
C GLN A 397 -9.60 -10.13 -5.03
N GLN A 398 -10.23 -10.99 -4.21
CA GLN A 398 -9.52 -12.11 -3.59
C GLN A 398 -8.90 -13.03 -4.66
N THR A 399 -9.64 -13.31 -5.75
CA THR A 399 -9.14 -14.14 -6.86
C THR A 399 -7.93 -13.49 -7.55
N ALA A 400 -7.94 -12.17 -7.76
CA ALA A 400 -6.75 -11.44 -8.26
C ALA A 400 -5.55 -11.55 -7.32
N THR A 401 -5.79 -11.46 -6.01
CA THR A 401 -4.74 -11.63 -5.00
C THR A 401 -4.18 -13.05 -5.00
N GLU A 402 -5.03 -14.07 -5.17
CA GLU A 402 -4.60 -15.47 -5.27
C GLU A 402 -3.79 -15.74 -6.56
N VAL A 403 -4.17 -15.13 -7.68
CA VAL A 403 -3.40 -15.17 -8.94
C VAL A 403 -2.01 -14.56 -8.76
N GLN A 404 -1.91 -13.38 -8.15
CA GLN A 404 -0.63 -12.74 -7.86
C GLN A 404 0.24 -13.61 -6.93
N THR A 405 -0.36 -14.14 -5.86
CA THR A 405 0.33 -15.02 -4.90
C THR A 405 0.82 -16.32 -5.58
N PHE A 406 0.05 -16.86 -6.52
CA PHE A 406 0.43 -18.03 -7.29
C PHE A 406 1.68 -17.78 -8.14
N VAL A 407 1.77 -16.63 -8.83
CA VAL A 407 2.96 -16.29 -9.62
C VAL A 407 4.15 -15.99 -8.73
N GLN A 408 3.98 -15.30 -7.61
CA GLN A 408 5.07 -15.07 -6.65
C GLN A 408 5.71 -16.38 -6.16
N GLY A 409 4.92 -17.45 -6.01
CA GLY A 409 5.42 -18.79 -5.68
C GLY A 409 6.01 -19.57 -6.87
N LYS A 410 5.68 -19.18 -8.11
CA LYS A 410 6.11 -19.83 -9.36
C LYS A 410 6.34 -18.79 -10.48
N PRO A 411 7.40 -17.96 -10.41
CA PRO A 411 7.65 -16.88 -11.37
C PRO A 411 7.68 -17.32 -12.84
N GLN A 412 8.13 -18.54 -13.11
CA GLN A 412 8.19 -19.12 -14.46
C GLN A 412 6.82 -19.24 -15.16
N LEU A 413 5.72 -19.27 -14.39
CA LEU A 413 4.36 -19.33 -14.95
C LEU A 413 3.76 -17.95 -15.21
N GLY A 414 4.42 -16.87 -14.77
CA GLY A 414 3.90 -15.51 -14.87
C GLY A 414 3.67 -15.08 -16.32
N PHE A 415 4.60 -15.37 -17.22
CA PHE A 415 4.47 -15.02 -18.64
C PHE A 415 3.27 -15.74 -19.28
N ALA A 416 3.17 -17.07 -19.10
CA ALA A 416 2.04 -17.85 -19.60
C ALA A 416 0.69 -17.34 -19.05
N LEU A 417 0.66 -16.86 -17.81
CA LEU A 417 -0.54 -16.29 -17.19
C LEU A 417 -0.90 -14.92 -17.77
N ILE A 418 0.09 -14.05 -18.02
CA ILE A 418 -0.13 -12.77 -18.72
C ILE A 418 -0.78 -13.03 -20.08
N LEU A 419 -0.31 -14.02 -20.84
CA LEU A 419 -0.92 -14.39 -22.12
C LEU A 419 -2.40 -14.78 -22.00
N GLN A 420 -2.83 -15.32 -20.85
CA GLN A 420 -4.25 -15.59 -20.62
C GLN A 420 -5.04 -14.32 -20.26
N LEU A 421 -4.45 -13.41 -19.50
CA LEU A 421 -5.09 -12.15 -19.09
C LEU A 421 -5.22 -11.15 -20.25
N THR A 422 -4.25 -11.13 -21.17
CA THR A 422 -4.21 -10.23 -22.32
C THR A 422 -4.56 -10.90 -23.64
N GLY A 423 -4.86 -12.20 -23.62
CA GLY A 423 -5.19 -13.00 -24.80
C GLY A 423 -6.67 -12.96 -25.18
N ALA A 424 -7.12 -13.96 -25.95
CA ALA A 424 -8.42 -13.98 -26.62
C ALA A 424 -9.65 -13.87 -25.69
N ASN A 425 -9.56 -14.38 -24.45
CA ASN A 425 -10.65 -14.28 -23.46
C ASN A 425 -10.49 -13.09 -22.51
N GLY A 426 -9.34 -12.41 -22.56
CA GLY A 426 -9.00 -11.31 -21.67
C GLY A 426 -9.07 -9.96 -22.37
N SER A 427 -8.22 -9.03 -21.94
CA SER A 427 -8.09 -7.72 -22.58
C SER A 427 -6.67 -7.21 -22.48
N GLN A 428 -6.17 -6.62 -23.56
CA GLN A 428 -4.89 -5.89 -23.58
C GLN A 428 -4.85 -4.71 -22.58
N GLN A 429 -6.02 -4.22 -22.16
CA GLN A 429 -6.18 -3.17 -21.16
C GLN A 429 -6.75 -3.72 -19.83
N PHE A 430 -6.43 -4.97 -19.48
CA PHE A 430 -6.97 -5.67 -18.30
C PHE A 430 -6.91 -4.81 -17.02
N ASP A 431 -5.73 -4.27 -16.68
CA ASP A 431 -5.53 -3.49 -15.46
C ASP A 431 -6.37 -2.21 -15.44
N LYS A 432 -6.48 -1.52 -16.58
CA LYS A 432 -7.31 -0.32 -16.75
C LYS A 432 -8.81 -0.63 -16.60
N LEU A 433 -9.30 -1.69 -17.26
CA LEU A 433 -10.71 -2.10 -17.18
C LEU A 433 -11.10 -2.57 -15.78
N THR A 434 -10.19 -3.28 -15.12
CA THR A 434 -10.44 -3.85 -13.79
C THR A 434 -10.13 -2.88 -12.65
N LYS A 435 -9.48 -1.74 -12.92
CA LYS A 435 -8.93 -0.82 -11.92
C LYS A 435 -8.04 -1.57 -10.91
N THR A 436 -7.25 -2.52 -11.41
CA THR A 436 -6.28 -3.29 -10.63
C THR A 436 -4.88 -3.14 -11.23
N LYS A 437 -3.85 -3.52 -10.46
CA LYS A 437 -2.45 -3.61 -10.93
C LYS A 437 -2.05 -5.08 -11.07
N THR A 438 -2.92 -5.91 -11.64
CA THR A 438 -2.74 -7.37 -11.63
C THR A 438 -1.66 -7.78 -12.62
N VAL A 439 -1.75 -7.34 -13.87
CA VAL A 439 -0.72 -7.61 -14.89
C VAL A 439 0.60 -6.94 -14.49
N GLU A 440 0.55 -5.69 -14.02
CA GLU A 440 1.74 -4.98 -13.53
C GLU A 440 2.44 -5.72 -12.38
N SER A 441 1.66 -6.21 -11.40
CA SER A 441 2.19 -6.99 -10.27
C SER A 441 2.83 -8.31 -10.74
N ILE A 442 2.19 -9.01 -11.68
CA ILE A 442 2.74 -10.23 -12.26
C ILE A 442 4.07 -9.93 -12.98
N LEU A 443 4.13 -8.89 -13.81
CA LEU A 443 5.36 -8.46 -14.51
C LEU A 443 6.49 -8.15 -13.52
N SER A 444 6.19 -7.48 -12.40
CA SER A 444 7.19 -7.17 -11.37
C SER A 444 7.73 -8.39 -10.61
N SER A 445 7.05 -9.53 -10.70
CA SER A 445 7.45 -10.79 -10.07
C SER A 445 8.19 -11.76 -11.00
N LEU A 446 8.28 -11.44 -12.29
CA LEU A 446 9.02 -12.24 -13.27
C LEU A 446 10.53 -12.14 -13.04
N ASP A 447 11.24 -13.19 -13.45
CA ASP A 447 12.69 -13.16 -13.58
C ASP A 447 13.10 -12.52 -14.92
N SER A 448 14.38 -12.22 -15.07
CA SER A 448 14.92 -11.55 -16.26
C SER A 448 14.65 -12.33 -17.55
N LYS A 449 14.62 -13.67 -17.45
CA LYS A 449 14.25 -14.53 -18.57
C LYS A 449 12.78 -14.38 -18.93
N GLY A 450 11.86 -14.40 -17.97
CA GLY A 450 10.43 -14.20 -18.20
C GLY A 450 10.11 -12.82 -18.80
N ILE A 451 10.85 -11.77 -18.40
CA ILE A 451 10.74 -10.43 -18.99
C ILE A 451 11.22 -10.44 -20.45
N GLN A 452 12.37 -11.07 -20.72
CA GLN A 452 12.88 -11.22 -22.08
C GLN A 452 11.91 -12.01 -22.97
N ASP A 453 11.36 -13.13 -22.48
CA ASP A 453 10.37 -13.94 -23.19
C ASP A 453 9.09 -13.11 -23.49
N TYR A 454 8.67 -12.24 -22.57
CA TYR A 454 7.56 -11.31 -22.76
C TYR A 454 7.87 -10.25 -23.84
N ILE A 455 9.07 -9.67 -23.82
CA ILE A 455 9.52 -8.71 -24.84
C ILE A 455 9.57 -9.37 -26.22
N ASP A 456 10.15 -10.56 -26.33
CA ASP A 456 10.22 -11.31 -27.59
C ASP A 456 8.81 -11.65 -28.11
N HIS A 457 7.87 -11.96 -27.21
CA HIS A 457 6.46 -12.15 -27.59
C HIS A 457 5.80 -10.86 -28.09
N LEU A 458 5.94 -9.74 -27.39
CA LEU A 458 5.42 -8.45 -27.84
C LEU A 458 5.97 -8.06 -29.23
N MET A 459 7.28 -8.24 -29.44
CA MET A 459 7.91 -7.98 -30.72
C MET A 459 7.43 -8.95 -31.82
N SER A 460 7.10 -10.20 -31.48
CA SER A 460 6.56 -11.15 -32.47
C SER A 460 5.17 -10.76 -32.98
N GLN A 461 4.37 -10.06 -32.17
CA GLN A 461 3.02 -9.63 -32.54
C GLN A 461 2.98 -8.49 -33.54
N ILE A 462 4.10 -7.81 -33.84
CA ILE A 462 4.11 -6.62 -34.71
C ILE A 462 3.61 -6.92 -36.13
N ASP A 463 4.03 -8.05 -36.69
CA ASP A 463 3.81 -8.44 -38.10
C ASP A 463 3.04 -9.76 -38.24
N GLU A 464 2.33 -10.23 -37.21
CA GLU A 464 1.51 -11.44 -37.31
C GLU A 464 0.42 -11.26 -38.40
N PRO A 465 0.39 -12.13 -39.44
CA PRO A 465 -0.62 -12.07 -40.48
C PRO A 465 -1.91 -12.69 -39.97
N GLU A 466 -2.85 -11.88 -39.49
CA GLU A 466 -4.21 -12.38 -39.31
C GLU A 466 -4.78 -12.79 -40.68
N ALA A 467 -5.39 -13.97 -40.71
CA ALA A 467 -5.79 -14.70 -41.91
C ALA A 467 -6.96 -14.06 -42.71
N THR A 468 -7.24 -12.79 -42.49
CA THR A 468 -8.34 -12.05 -43.12
C THR A 468 -7.86 -10.64 -43.47
N LEU A 469 -7.75 -10.36 -44.77
CA LEU A 469 -7.59 -9.05 -45.42
C LEU A 469 -7.21 -7.89 -44.47
N THR A 470 -5.90 -7.72 -44.29
CA THR A 470 -5.19 -6.59 -43.65
C THR A 470 -6.03 -5.36 -43.32
N ASP A 471 -6.62 -5.32 -42.12
CA ASP A 471 -7.05 -4.06 -41.52
C ASP A 471 -5.79 -3.33 -41.03
N ILE A 472 -5.36 -2.33 -41.80
CA ILE A 472 -4.19 -1.49 -41.49
C ILE A 472 -4.40 -0.77 -40.17
N VAL A 473 -5.65 -0.39 -39.83
CA VAL A 473 -5.98 0.30 -38.59
C VAL A 473 -5.74 -0.62 -37.41
N ALA A 474 -6.28 -1.85 -37.44
CA ALA A 474 -6.05 -2.84 -36.39
C ALA A 474 -4.57 -3.17 -36.19
N THR A 475 -3.81 -3.27 -37.29
CA THR A 475 -2.36 -3.51 -37.23
C THR A 475 -1.62 -2.35 -36.57
N ASN A 476 -1.97 -1.10 -36.93
CA ASN A 476 -1.35 0.08 -36.36
C ASN A 476 -1.72 0.26 -34.88
N SER A 477 -2.97 -0.01 -34.49
CA SER A 477 -3.38 0.00 -33.08
C SER A 477 -2.60 -1.03 -32.24
N ARG A 478 -2.39 -2.23 -32.78
CA ARG A 478 -1.56 -3.27 -32.14
C ARG A 478 -0.11 -2.82 -31.98
N ARG A 479 0.49 -2.22 -33.01
CA ARG A 479 1.86 -1.69 -32.97
C ARG A 479 2.01 -0.56 -31.94
N ALA A 480 1.05 0.36 -31.90
CA ALA A 480 1.01 1.43 -30.90
C ALA A 480 0.94 0.85 -29.46
N TRP A 481 0.11 -0.17 -29.26
CA TRP A 481 0.05 -0.87 -27.97
C TRP A 481 1.36 -1.55 -27.59
N VAL A 482 2.04 -2.21 -28.54
CA VAL A 482 3.38 -2.81 -28.31
C VAL A 482 4.38 -1.74 -27.87
N ILE A 483 4.43 -0.59 -28.55
CA ILE A 483 5.32 0.53 -28.20
C ILE A 483 5.05 0.99 -26.75
N GLU A 484 3.78 1.14 -26.37
CA GLU A 484 3.38 1.50 -25.00
C GLU A 484 3.83 0.44 -23.97
N GLN A 485 3.62 -0.85 -24.26
CA GLN A 485 4.01 -1.92 -23.34
C GLN A 485 5.52 -2.02 -23.15
N LEU A 486 6.32 -1.86 -24.21
CA LEU A 486 7.77 -1.86 -24.11
C LEU A 486 8.26 -0.69 -23.23
N GLY A 487 7.67 0.50 -23.40
CA GLY A 487 7.94 1.64 -22.53
C GLY A 487 7.57 1.42 -21.08
N SER A 488 6.41 0.80 -20.82
CA SER A 488 5.93 0.56 -19.46
C SER A 488 6.85 -0.37 -18.65
N LEU A 489 7.53 -1.30 -19.32
CA LEU A 489 8.55 -2.17 -18.72
C LEU A 489 9.76 -1.36 -18.23
N ILE A 490 10.19 -0.33 -18.96
CA ILE A 490 11.29 0.56 -18.56
C ILE A 490 10.85 1.49 -17.43
N ARG A 491 9.66 2.08 -17.54
CA ARG A 491 9.08 2.98 -16.53
C ARG A 491 8.88 2.31 -15.17
N ASN A 492 8.51 1.02 -15.14
CA ASN A 492 8.22 0.32 -13.90
C ASN A 492 9.50 0.09 -13.06
N GLY A 493 9.71 0.91 -12.04
CA GLY A 493 10.89 0.83 -11.15
C GLY A 493 10.98 -0.43 -10.28
N ARG A 494 9.94 -1.27 -10.22
CA ARG A 494 9.97 -2.56 -9.50
C ARG A 494 10.64 -3.67 -10.31
N ILE A 495 10.68 -3.52 -11.63
CA ILE A 495 11.30 -4.49 -12.55
C ILE A 495 12.82 -4.25 -12.56
N PRO A 496 13.65 -5.25 -12.19
CA PRO A 496 15.10 -5.14 -12.28
C PRO A 496 15.56 -4.85 -13.72
N LYS A 497 16.28 -3.74 -13.90
CA LYS A 497 16.84 -3.33 -15.19
C LYS A 497 18.14 -4.09 -15.43
N GLU A 498 18.10 -5.10 -16.29
CA GLU A 498 19.30 -5.73 -16.81
C GLU A 498 19.63 -5.15 -18.17
N ASP A 499 20.92 -4.94 -18.42
CA ASP A 499 21.37 -4.20 -19.59
C ASP A 499 20.86 -4.79 -20.91
N GLY A 500 20.80 -6.13 -21.00
CA GLY A 500 20.45 -6.84 -22.24
C GLY A 500 19.02 -6.59 -22.73
N TRP A 501 18.02 -6.68 -21.85
CA TRP A 501 16.63 -6.49 -22.27
C TRP A 501 16.29 -5.01 -22.46
N VAL A 502 16.90 -4.11 -21.66
CA VAL A 502 16.72 -2.66 -21.83
C VAL A 502 17.28 -2.23 -23.18
N LEU A 503 18.50 -2.65 -23.53
CA LEU A 503 19.07 -2.39 -24.87
C LEU A 503 18.21 -2.98 -25.98
N SER A 504 17.66 -4.18 -25.80
CA SER A 504 16.77 -4.80 -26.79
C SER A 504 15.56 -3.92 -27.11
N ILE A 505 14.98 -3.24 -26.11
CA ILE A 505 13.87 -2.30 -26.32
C ILE A 505 14.33 -1.01 -26.99
N LEU A 506 15.42 -0.39 -26.49
CA LEU A 506 15.93 0.87 -27.02
C LEU A 506 16.37 0.72 -28.49
N ASP A 507 17.12 -0.35 -28.81
CA ASP A 507 17.54 -0.68 -30.15
C ASP A 507 16.36 -0.90 -31.09
N TRP A 508 15.30 -1.57 -30.60
CA TRP A 508 14.09 -1.78 -31.38
C TRP A 508 13.37 -0.47 -31.70
N LEU A 509 13.24 0.44 -30.73
CA LEU A 509 12.66 1.77 -30.94
C LEU A 509 13.48 2.59 -31.95
N VAL A 510 14.82 2.51 -31.90
CA VAL A 510 15.71 3.15 -32.88
C VAL A 510 15.48 2.61 -34.29
N VAL A 511 15.47 1.28 -34.46
CA VAL A 511 15.30 0.63 -35.77
C VAL A 511 13.98 1.03 -36.44
N HIS A 512 12.91 1.13 -35.67
CA HIS A 512 11.57 1.42 -36.21
C HIS A 512 11.20 2.91 -36.21
N GLY A 513 11.84 3.75 -35.38
CA GLY A 513 11.66 5.19 -35.37
C GLY A 513 12.50 5.89 -36.43
N ILE A 514 13.82 5.67 -36.43
CA ILE A 514 14.81 6.47 -37.20
C ILE A 514 15.15 5.84 -38.56
N PHE A 515 14.98 4.53 -38.71
CA PHE A 515 15.39 3.79 -39.91
C PHE A 515 14.24 3.11 -40.66
N ILE A 516 14.47 2.83 -41.94
CA ILE A 516 13.63 1.98 -42.79
C ILE A 516 14.34 0.66 -43.04
N VAL A 517 13.75 -0.43 -42.56
CA VAL A 517 14.28 -1.79 -42.77
C VAL A 517 14.05 -2.25 -44.21
N LYS A 518 15.14 -2.45 -44.97
CA LYS A 518 15.12 -2.98 -46.34
C LYS A 518 15.22 -4.50 -46.40
N LYS A 519 16.03 -5.09 -45.51
CA LYS A 519 16.31 -6.54 -45.48
C LYS A 519 16.51 -7.02 -44.05
N LYS A 520 15.97 -8.20 -43.74
CA LYS A 520 16.24 -8.87 -42.47
C LYS A 520 17.72 -9.26 -42.35
N SER A 521 18.28 -9.17 -41.15
CA SER A 521 19.63 -9.62 -40.84
C SER A 521 19.62 -10.48 -39.58
N SER A 522 19.98 -11.77 -39.71
CA SER A 522 20.13 -12.67 -38.57
C SER A 522 21.52 -12.62 -37.93
N LYS A 523 22.44 -11.83 -38.49
CA LYS A 523 23.83 -11.69 -38.03
C LYS A 523 24.14 -10.31 -37.46
N SER A 524 23.22 -9.36 -37.58
CA SER A 524 23.38 -8.03 -37.00
C SER A 524 23.31 -8.14 -35.46
N PRO A 525 24.15 -7.41 -34.71
CA PRO A 525 24.00 -7.29 -33.26
C PRO A 525 22.69 -6.58 -32.87
N VAL A 526 22.14 -5.77 -33.78
CA VAL A 526 20.88 -5.02 -33.61
C VAL A 526 19.72 -5.84 -34.19
N PRO A 527 18.54 -5.92 -33.53
CA PRO A 527 17.44 -6.80 -33.92
C PRO A 527 16.68 -6.34 -35.18
N ILE A 528 17.30 -6.47 -36.36
CA ILE A 528 16.66 -6.28 -37.68
C ILE A 528 15.94 -7.58 -38.10
N ARG A 529 14.93 -7.99 -37.34
CA ARG A 529 14.34 -9.34 -37.39
C ARG A 529 13.33 -9.53 -38.53
N THR A 530 12.46 -8.54 -38.76
CA THR A 530 11.39 -8.59 -39.77
C THR A 530 11.41 -7.34 -40.66
N ILE A 531 10.82 -7.46 -41.85
CA ILE A 531 10.50 -6.31 -42.70
C ILE A 531 9.03 -6.03 -42.44
N PRO A 532 8.67 -4.90 -41.80
CA PRO A 532 7.28 -4.62 -41.45
C PRO A 532 6.38 -4.58 -42.67
N SER A 533 5.24 -5.28 -42.60
CA SER A 533 4.23 -5.30 -43.66
C SER A 533 2.83 -5.19 -43.05
N PRO A 534 2.11 -4.06 -43.21
CA PRO A 534 2.49 -2.85 -43.94
C PRO A 534 3.67 -2.09 -43.31
N PRO A 535 4.35 -1.17 -44.02
CA PRO A 535 5.34 -0.26 -43.43
C PRO A 535 4.77 0.51 -42.23
N PHE A 536 5.63 0.91 -41.29
CA PHE A 536 5.23 1.81 -40.19
C PHE A 536 4.79 3.16 -40.77
N SER A 537 3.63 3.65 -40.33
CA SER A 537 3.17 5.01 -40.61
C SER A 537 4.03 6.03 -39.88
N ASP A 538 4.04 7.27 -40.36
CA ASP A 538 4.82 8.36 -39.76
C ASP A 538 4.41 8.59 -38.30
N SER A 539 3.12 8.52 -37.99
CA SER A 539 2.61 8.55 -36.60
C SER A 539 3.18 7.47 -35.68
N LEU A 540 3.39 6.24 -36.18
CA LEU A 540 4.00 5.16 -35.40
C LEU A 540 5.50 5.34 -35.25
N ARG A 541 6.17 5.93 -36.25
CA ARG A 541 7.59 6.27 -36.18
C ARG A 541 7.82 7.36 -35.15
N GLN A 542 6.96 8.38 -35.15
CA GLN A 542 6.96 9.42 -34.14
C GLN A 542 6.71 8.84 -32.75
N ALA A 543 5.72 7.95 -32.60
CA ALA A 543 5.50 7.24 -31.34
C ALA A 543 6.73 6.44 -30.86
N CYS A 544 7.50 5.82 -31.76
CA CYS A 544 8.76 5.16 -31.41
C CYS A 544 9.82 6.16 -30.91
N ARG A 545 10.00 7.31 -31.59
CA ARG A 545 10.97 8.36 -31.20
C ARG A 545 10.59 9.00 -29.88
N SER A 546 9.34 9.44 -29.71
CA SER A 546 8.85 9.98 -28.43
C SER A 546 9.02 8.97 -27.31
N ARG A 547 8.70 7.68 -27.56
CA ARG A 547 8.86 6.63 -26.55
C ARG A 547 10.32 6.34 -26.21
N LEU A 548 11.23 6.45 -27.18
CA LEU A 548 12.67 6.32 -26.95
C LEU A 548 13.16 7.42 -25.99
N LEU A 549 12.81 8.68 -26.26
CA LEU A 549 13.17 9.82 -25.41
C LEU A 549 12.57 9.70 -23.99
N MET A 550 11.29 9.31 -23.88
CA MET A 550 10.64 9.04 -22.59
C MET A 550 11.34 7.90 -21.82
N SER A 551 11.71 6.82 -22.50
CA SER A 551 12.41 5.69 -21.86
C SER A 551 13.79 6.10 -21.33
N LEU A 552 14.49 6.98 -22.05
CA LEU A 552 15.77 7.55 -21.61
C LEU A 552 15.59 8.51 -20.43
N SER A 553 14.51 9.29 -20.40
CA SER A 553 14.11 10.09 -19.24
C SER A 553 13.86 9.21 -18.00
N ASP A 554 13.10 8.12 -18.16
CA ASP A 554 12.80 7.18 -17.07
C ASP A 554 14.05 6.50 -16.54
N LEU A 555 14.96 6.07 -17.43
CA LEU A 555 16.28 5.53 -17.06
C LEU A 555 17.18 6.59 -16.43
N GLY A 556 17.05 7.85 -16.85
CA GLY A 556 17.76 8.98 -16.28
C GLY A 556 17.42 9.18 -14.80
N ASN A 557 16.15 9.08 -14.44
CA ASN A 557 15.69 9.21 -13.05
C ASN A 557 16.06 8.01 -12.17
N GLN A 558 16.50 6.90 -12.76
CA GLN A 558 16.95 5.71 -12.05
C GLN A 558 18.47 5.77 -11.76
N THR A 559 18.90 5.13 -10.68
CA THR A 559 20.33 5.06 -10.31
C THR A 559 20.84 3.63 -10.39
N THR A 560 21.96 3.45 -11.06
CA THR A 560 22.64 2.16 -11.22
C THR A 560 23.83 2.10 -10.26
N VAL A 561 24.05 0.93 -9.65
CA VAL A 561 25.19 0.70 -8.74
C VAL A 561 26.36 0.17 -9.56
N ILE A 562 27.43 0.95 -9.64
CA ILE A 562 28.65 0.59 -10.37
C ILE A 562 29.79 0.36 -9.37
N LYS A 563 30.68 -0.59 -9.68
CA LYS A 563 31.93 -0.79 -8.95
C LYS A 563 33.03 0.04 -9.61
N GLN A 564 33.40 1.15 -8.98
CA GLN A 564 34.52 1.98 -9.40
C GLN A 564 35.57 1.98 -8.28
N ASP A 565 36.79 1.53 -8.57
CA ASP A 565 37.93 1.49 -7.62
C ASP A 565 37.61 0.83 -6.26
N ASP A 566 37.01 -0.37 -6.28
CA ASP A 566 36.57 -1.13 -5.08
C ASP A 566 35.49 -0.43 -4.22
N LYS A 567 34.92 0.70 -4.67
CA LYS A 567 33.79 1.37 -4.04
C LYS A 567 32.53 1.22 -4.89
N LEU A 568 31.41 0.99 -4.23
CA LEU A 568 30.08 0.97 -4.85
C LEU A 568 29.56 2.41 -4.92
N THR A 569 29.44 2.95 -6.13
CA THR A 569 28.88 4.28 -6.39
C THR A 569 27.54 4.15 -7.09
N LYS A 570 26.57 4.98 -6.71
CA LYS A 570 25.28 5.09 -7.38
C LYS A 570 25.36 6.24 -8.39
N VAL A 571 25.18 5.93 -9.66
CA VAL A 571 25.27 6.90 -10.75
C VAL A 571 23.95 6.89 -11.52
N PRO A 572 23.31 8.05 -11.78
CA PRO A 572 22.10 8.11 -12.59
C PRO A 572 22.39 7.93 -14.08
N ALA A 573 21.37 7.58 -14.87
CA ALA A 573 21.39 7.55 -16.34
C ALA A 573 22.40 6.61 -17.02
N VAL A 574 23.04 5.71 -16.28
CA VAL A 574 24.08 4.81 -16.80
C VAL A 574 23.68 3.34 -16.71
N ALA A 575 24.25 2.54 -17.62
CA ALA A 575 24.17 1.08 -17.60
C ALA A 575 25.16 0.48 -16.59
N SER A 576 25.21 -0.86 -16.50
CA SER A 576 26.02 -1.57 -15.51
C SER A 576 27.53 -1.41 -15.72
N ASP A 577 27.96 -1.04 -16.93
CA ASP A 577 29.35 -0.74 -17.28
C ASP A 577 29.76 0.73 -17.03
N GLY A 578 28.81 1.59 -16.65
CA GLY A 578 29.04 3.00 -16.38
C GLY A 578 28.97 3.94 -17.58
N GLU A 579 28.65 3.44 -18.77
CA GLU A 579 28.28 4.29 -19.90
C GLU A 579 26.83 4.80 -19.77
N PHE A 580 26.58 6.01 -20.26
CA PHE A 580 25.23 6.57 -20.35
C PHE A 580 24.36 5.75 -21.31
N TRP A 581 23.08 5.58 -20.97
CA TRP A 581 22.10 4.94 -21.85
C TRP A 581 21.99 5.63 -23.21
N ILE A 582 22.06 6.97 -23.23
CA ILE A 582 22.06 7.79 -24.44
C ILE A 582 23.27 7.46 -25.33
N ALA A 583 24.45 7.25 -24.72
CA ALA A 583 25.65 6.86 -25.47
C ALA A 583 25.50 5.50 -26.15
N LYS A 584 24.84 4.53 -25.50
CA LYS A 584 24.57 3.22 -26.10
C LYS A 584 23.61 3.31 -27.27
N VAL A 585 22.54 4.10 -27.14
CA VAL A 585 21.59 4.38 -28.23
C VAL A 585 22.29 5.01 -29.43
N LEU A 586 23.12 6.03 -29.22
CA LEU A 586 23.88 6.66 -30.31
C LEU A 586 24.89 5.70 -30.96
N SER A 587 25.51 4.81 -30.19
CA SER A 587 26.37 3.75 -30.73
C SER A 587 25.59 2.77 -31.62
N THR A 588 24.35 2.44 -31.26
CA THR A 588 23.44 1.64 -32.10
C THR A 588 23.09 2.38 -33.40
N ILE A 589 22.81 3.69 -33.34
CA ILE A 589 22.54 4.52 -34.51
C ILE A 589 23.75 4.52 -35.47
N GLU A 590 24.97 4.71 -34.94
CA GLU A 590 26.22 4.65 -35.72
C GLU A 590 26.38 3.32 -36.46
N LEU A 591 26.17 2.19 -35.77
CA LEU A 591 26.24 0.86 -36.37
C LEU A 591 25.21 0.66 -37.50
N LEU A 592 24.02 1.25 -37.37
CA LEU A 592 22.96 1.17 -38.38
C LEU A 592 23.23 2.08 -39.59
N GLU A 593 23.81 3.27 -39.39
CA GLU A 593 24.23 4.17 -40.47
C GLU A 593 25.28 3.51 -41.40
N GLU A 594 26.17 2.71 -40.82
CA GLU A 594 27.17 1.92 -41.56
C GLU A 594 26.53 0.76 -42.36
N ASP A 595 25.41 0.19 -41.89
CA ASP A 595 24.71 -0.94 -42.52
C ASP A 595 23.73 -0.51 -43.64
N LYS A 596 24.29 0.09 -44.68
CA LYS A 596 23.54 0.51 -45.89
C LYS A 596 22.87 -0.66 -46.64
N LYS A 597 23.19 -1.92 -46.29
CA LYS A 597 22.62 -3.12 -46.93
C LYS A 597 21.26 -3.50 -46.36
N HIS A 598 21.05 -3.32 -45.06
CA HIS A 598 19.85 -3.77 -44.36
C HIS A 598 18.89 -2.63 -44.00
N VAL A 599 19.39 -1.39 -43.83
CA VAL A 599 18.57 -0.22 -43.47
C VAL A 599 18.79 0.98 -44.41
N LYS A 600 17.88 1.95 -44.36
CA LYS A 600 18.03 3.33 -44.89
C LYS A 600 17.72 4.29 -43.74
N SER A 601 18.46 5.39 -43.62
CA SER A 601 18.00 6.54 -42.81
C SER A 601 16.65 7.02 -43.33
N LEU A 602 15.76 7.43 -42.42
CA LEU A 602 14.48 8.05 -42.75
C LEU A 602 14.71 9.46 -43.33
N ALA A 603 15.45 10.31 -42.59
CA ALA A 603 15.82 11.66 -42.99
C ALA A 603 16.92 11.67 -44.07
N GLU A 604 16.77 12.57 -45.05
CA GLU A 604 17.78 12.87 -46.07
C GLU A 604 18.59 14.10 -45.63
N ILE A 605 19.67 13.83 -44.90
CA ILE A 605 20.49 14.85 -44.25
C ILE A 605 21.56 15.39 -45.21
N ASP A 606 21.87 16.68 -45.13
CA ASP A 606 22.90 17.33 -45.94
C ASP A 606 24.35 17.01 -45.48
N GLU A 607 25.35 17.40 -46.28
CA GLU A 607 26.75 17.13 -45.92
C GLU A 607 27.23 17.95 -44.72
N GLU A 608 26.66 19.14 -44.49
CA GLU A 608 27.07 20.05 -43.41
C GLU A 608 26.67 19.48 -42.05
N GLU A 609 25.43 19.00 -41.92
CA GLU A 609 24.91 18.38 -40.71
C GLU A 609 25.59 17.04 -40.40
N ILE A 610 25.95 16.25 -41.42
CA ILE A 610 26.81 15.06 -41.23
C ILE A 610 28.17 15.45 -40.65
N THR A 611 28.78 16.54 -41.12
CA THR A 611 30.07 17.01 -40.57
C THR A 611 29.93 17.48 -39.13
N LEU A 612 28.83 18.17 -38.78
CA LEU A 612 28.53 18.62 -37.43
C LEU A 612 28.33 17.45 -36.47
N ARG A 613 27.52 16.45 -36.84
CA ARG A 613 27.31 15.21 -36.06
C ARG A 613 28.64 14.48 -35.81
N ASN A 614 29.51 14.41 -36.81
CA ASN A 614 30.85 13.82 -36.67
C ASN A 614 31.78 14.65 -35.76
N LYS A 615 31.72 15.98 -35.82
CA LYS A 615 32.45 16.89 -34.93
C LYS A 615 32.02 16.70 -33.47
N ALA A 616 30.71 16.60 -33.21
CA ALA A 616 30.15 16.32 -31.89
C ALA A 616 30.62 14.95 -31.34
N ARG A 617 30.49 13.88 -32.14
CA ARG A 617 30.98 12.52 -31.79
C ARG A 617 32.48 12.48 -31.46
N ALA A 618 33.29 13.18 -32.25
CA ALA A 618 34.73 13.28 -32.00
C ALA A 618 35.03 14.01 -30.68
N THR A 619 34.27 15.05 -30.35
CA THR A 619 34.38 15.81 -29.11
C THR A 619 33.97 14.96 -27.90
N ILE A 620 32.84 14.25 -27.97
CA ILE A 620 32.40 13.27 -26.95
C ILE A 620 33.52 12.25 -26.66
N THR A 621 34.13 11.68 -27.70
CA THR A 621 35.21 10.70 -27.55
C THR A 621 36.46 11.27 -26.85
N LYS A 622 36.74 12.56 -27.04
CA LYS A 622 37.83 13.25 -26.35
C LYS A 622 37.46 13.56 -24.88
N LEU A 623 36.23 13.99 -24.60
CA LEU A 623 35.74 14.28 -23.25
C LEU A 623 35.82 13.04 -22.34
N ARG A 624 35.51 11.85 -22.86
CA ARG A 624 35.67 10.57 -22.12
C ARG A 624 37.09 10.29 -21.62
N LYS A 625 38.11 10.91 -22.23
CA LYS A 625 39.53 10.73 -21.86
C LYS A 625 40.00 11.77 -20.84
N VAL A 626 39.20 12.82 -20.59
CA VAL A 626 39.51 13.83 -19.58
C VAL A 626 39.36 13.19 -18.21
N SER A 627 40.49 13.04 -17.52
CA SER A 627 40.57 12.54 -16.15
C SER A 627 41.32 13.58 -15.33
N ASN A 628 40.73 14.09 -14.23
CA ASN A 628 41.27 14.97 -13.17
C ASN A 628 40.09 15.66 -12.42
N ASP A 629 40.36 16.74 -11.66
CA ASP A 629 39.37 17.59 -10.95
C ASP A 629 38.21 18.12 -11.84
N GLN A 630 38.36 18.06 -13.16
CA GLN A 630 37.32 18.44 -14.15
C GLN A 630 36.46 17.25 -14.62
N SER A 631 36.60 16.06 -14.04
CA SER A 631 35.90 14.85 -14.50
C SER A 631 34.37 14.99 -14.47
N ASP A 632 33.81 15.64 -13.46
CA ASP A 632 32.35 15.84 -13.38
C ASP A 632 31.88 16.80 -14.47
N SER A 633 32.60 17.89 -14.72
CA SER A 633 32.26 18.83 -15.78
C SER A 633 32.42 18.22 -17.19
N ALA A 634 33.43 17.37 -17.40
CA ALA A 634 33.58 16.62 -18.65
C ALA A 634 32.43 15.63 -18.88
N LYS A 635 31.96 14.93 -17.84
CA LYS A 635 30.77 14.09 -17.93
C LYS A 635 29.48 14.90 -18.16
N GLY A 636 29.38 16.09 -17.57
CA GLY A 636 28.26 17.00 -17.80
C GLY A 636 28.19 17.48 -19.25
N ALA A 637 29.33 17.92 -19.80
CA ALA A 637 29.43 18.31 -21.20
C ALA A 637 29.22 17.13 -22.16
N GLU A 638 29.74 15.94 -21.83
CA GLU A 638 29.47 14.71 -22.58
C GLU A 638 27.96 14.42 -22.63
N LEU A 639 27.29 14.44 -21.48
CA LEU A 639 25.85 14.15 -21.40
C LEU A 639 25.01 15.18 -22.17
N LEU A 640 25.40 16.46 -22.14
CA LEU A 640 24.73 17.51 -22.90
C LEU A 640 24.86 17.26 -24.41
N LEU A 641 26.06 16.98 -24.90
CA LEU A 641 26.30 16.69 -26.32
C LEU A 641 25.62 15.40 -26.78
N LEU A 642 25.61 14.35 -25.95
CA LEU A 642 24.84 13.13 -26.22
C LEU A 642 23.34 13.43 -26.29
N GLY A 643 22.86 14.27 -25.37
CA GLY A 643 21.47 14.69 -25.26
C GLY A 643 20.98 15.42 -26.49
N THR A 644 21.67 16.52 -26.86
CA THR A 644 21.37 17.35 -28.03
C THR A 644 21.50 16.57 -29.34
N LEU A 645 22.53 15.73 -29.47
CA LEU A 645 22.73 14.93 -30.67
C LEU A 645 21.58 13.94 -30.89
N LEU A 646 21.11 13.26 -29.84
CA LEU A 646 19.99 12.33 -29.98
C LEU A 646 18.66 13.04 -30.26
N GLU A 647 18.43 14.22 -29.67
CA GLU A 647 17.27 15.07 -29.99
C GLU A 647 17.18 15.32 -31.50
N HIS A 648 18.31 15.72 -32.09
CA HIS A 648 18.42 16.00 -33.53
C HIS A 648 18.22 14.76 -34.42
N TYR A 649 18.41 13.55 -33.91
CA TYR A 649 18.02 12.31 -34.61
C TYR A 649 16.53 12.00 -34.50
N CYS A 650 15.87 12.50 -33.46
CA CYS A 650 14.49 12.20 -33.14
C CYS A 650 13.50 13.27 -33.63
N ASP A 651 14.00 14.40 -34.10
CA ASP A 651 13.19 15.50 -34.65
C ASP A 651 12.48 15.08 -35.95
N ASP A 652 11.36 15.73 -36.26
CA ASP A 652 10.66 15.59 -37.54
C ASP A 652 11.01 16.78 -38.45
N ASP A 653 11.26 16.52 -39.74
CA ASP A 653 11.66 17.53 -40.75
C ASP A 653 10.63 18.69 -40.93
N ASP A 654 9.47 18.64 -40.26
CA ASP A 654 8.39 19.63 -40.33
C ASP A 654 8.45 20.68 -39.19
N ASP A 655 9.21 20.43 -38.12
CA ASP A 655 9.41 21.36 -37.00
C ASP A 655 10.77 22.08 -37.18
N GLU A 656 10.79 23.41 -37.38
CA GLU A 656 12.03 24.23 -37.42
C GLU A 656 12.74 24.29 -36.03
N THR A 657 12.58 23.29 -35.16
CA THR A 657 12.76 23.44 -33.71
C THR A 657 14.16 23.11 -33.20
N VAL A 658 14.98 22.30 -33.88
CA VAL A 658 16.38 22.05 -33.46
C VAL A 658 17.35 22.87 -34.31
N ASP A 659 17.61 24.10 -33.86
CA ASP A 659 18.63 24.96 -34.42
C ASP A 659 20.01 24.25 -34.36
N SER A 660 20.53 23.86 -35.53
CA SER A 660 21.85 23.23 -35.69
C SER A 660 22.97 24.07 -35.06
N ASN A 661 22.74 25.38 -34.91
CA ASN A 661 23.65 26.29 -34.21
C ASN A 661 23.83 25.92 -32.73
N VAL A 662 22.83 25.33 -32.07
CA VAL A 662 22.91 24.94 -30.65
C VAL A 662 23.89 23.78 -30.45
N LEU A 663 23.84 22.76 -31.33
CA LEU A 663 24.78 21.64 -31.27
C LEU A 663 26.21 22.11 -31.58
N GLU A 664 26.37 23.03 -32.54
CA GLU A 664 27.67 23.62 -32.86
C GLU A 664 28.23 24.43 -31.68
N ALA A 665 27.44 25.36 -31.12
CA ALA A 665 27.80 26.18 -29.99
C ALA A 665 28.18 25.33 -28.75
N CYS A 666 27.40 24.30 -28.45
CA CYS A 666 27.73 23.34 -27.37
C CYS A 666 29.04 22.62 -27.62
N THR A 667 29.28 22.18 -28.86
CA THR A 667 30.49 21.43 -29.23
C THR A 667 31.74 22.30 -29.09
N ASP A 668 31.64 23.56 -29.51
CA ASP A 668 32.73 24.53 -29.43
C ASP A 668 32.98 24.98 -27.98
N ALA A 669 31.93 25.27 -27.21
CA ALA A 669 32.03 25.62 -25.80
C ALA A 669 32.64 24.47 -24.96
N ALA A 670 32.19 23.23 -25.17
CA ALA A 670 32.76 22.06 -24.50
C ALA A 670 34.24 21.85 -24.85
N SER A 671 34.61 22.07 -26.11
CA SER A 671 36.00 21.96 -26.56
C SER A 671 36.89 23.05 -25.96
N GLN A 672 36.41 24.30 -25.95
CA GLN A 672 37.12 25.44 -25.37
C GLN A 672 37.32 25.26 -23.86
N MET A 673 36.29 24.80 -23.14
CA MET A 673 36.31 24.65 -21.69
C MET A 673 37.21 23.51 -21.18
N LEU A 674 37.27 22.38 -21.90
CA LEU A 674 37.78 21.12 -21.35
C LEU A 674 38.85 20.41 -22.18
N LEU A 675 39.04 20.79 -23.45
CA LEU A 675 39.95 20.10 -24.39
C LEU A 675 41.07 20.99 -24.94
N SER A 676 41.04 22.30 -24.68
CA SER A 676 42.09 23.22 -25.11
C SER A 676 43.30 23.14 -24.17
N ASP A 677 44.47 22.79 -24.72
CA ASP A 677 45.75 22.97 -24.02
C ASP A 677 45.99 24.49 -23.91
N SER A 678 46.17 24.98 -22.69
CA SER A 678 46.46 26.38 -22.39
C SER A 678 47.47 27.00 -23.36
N GLU A 679 47.12 28.19 -23.89
CA GLU A 679 47.90 29.06 -24.79
C GLU A 679 47.76 28.81 -26.31
N LYS A 680 46.61 29.19 -26.90
CA LYS A 680 46.55 30.05 -28.10
C LYS A 680 45.12 30.45 -28.47
N GLU A 681 44.98 31.75 -28.74
CA GLU A 681 43.81 32.45 -29.28
C GLU A 681 42.57 32.46 -28.38
N ALA A 682 42.66 33.25 -27.30
CA ALA A 682 41.51 34.05 -26.88
C ALA A 682 41.17 35.02 -28.03
N GLN A 683 40.44 34.54 -29.03
CA GLN A 683 39.55 35.41 -29.78
C GLN A 683 38.52 35.95 -28.78
N GLU A 684 38.17 37.22 -28.92
CA GLU A 684 37.14 37.91 -28.14
C GLU A 684 35.77 37.25 -28.35
N THR A 685 35.52 36.06 -27.80
CA THR A 685 34.17 35.59 -27.51
C THR A 685 33.75 36.27 -26.22
N SER A 686 32.69 37.09 -26.26
CA SER A 686 32.24 37.89 -25.11
C SER A 686 31.67 37.06 -23.96
N GLU A 687 31.45 35.76 -24.17
CA GLU A 687 30.75 34.87 -23.26
C GLU A 687 31.67 33.75 -22.74
N GLU A 688 31.47 33.37 -21.48
CA GLU A 688 32.22 32.28 -20.86
C GLU A 688 31.71 30.92 -21.38
N PRO A 689 32.58 29.94 -21.68
CA PRO A 689 32.14 28.66 -22.26
C PRO A 689 31.11 27.90 -21.41
N VAL A 690 31.17 28.03 -20.08
CA VAL A 690 30.19 27.42 -19.18
C VAL A 690 28.80 28.08 -19.27
N ASP A 691 28.75 29.36 -19.62
CA ASP A 691 27.49 30.09 -19.76
C ASP A 691 26.72 29.57 -20.98
N VAL A 692 27.39 29.31 -22.11
CA VAL A 692 26.79 28.69 -23.30
C VAL A 692 26.19 27.31 -23.00
N LEU A 693 26.90 26.49 -22.22
CA LEU A 693 26.40 25.16 -21.82
C LEU A 693 25.18 25.26 -20.90
N VAL A 694 25.19 26.20 -19.95
CA VAL A 694 24.06 26.40 -19.03
C VAL A 694 22.87 27.07 -19.73
N ASP A 695 23.11 27.94 -20.70
CA ASP A 695 22.07 28.54 -21.54
C ASP A 695 21.35 27.47 -22.36
N THR A 696 22.10 26.53 -22.94
CA THR A 696 21.50 25.37 -23.60
C THR A 696 20.65 24.53 -22.63
N VAL A 697 21.12 24.34 -21.39
CA VAL A 697 20.32 23.67 -20.36
C VAL A 697 19.05 24.46 -20.01
N ILE A 698 19.10 25.79 -20.00
CA ILE A 698 17.91 26.63 -19.80
C ILE A 698 16.94 26.46 -20.97
N GLY A 699 17.41 26.44 -22.22
CA GLY A 699 16.59 26.15 -23.40
C GLY A 699 15.92 24.78 -23.34
N PHE A 700 16.60 23.76 -22.80
CA PHE A 700 16.01 22.44 -22.50
C PHE A 700 14.87 22.52 -21.48
N LEU A 701 14.94 23.42 -20.49
CA LEU A 701 13.88 23.60 -19.50
C LEU A 701 12.70 24.40 -20.05
N GLU A 702 12.94 25.27 -21.03
CA GLU A 702 11.92 26.06 -21.73
C GLU A 702 11.03 25.17 -22.60
N LYS A 703 11.64 24.33 -23.46
CA LYS A 703 10.93 23.33 -24.29
C LYS A 703 10.16 22.26 -23.52
N SER A 704 10.43 22.09 -22.22
CA SER A 704 9.63 21.29 -21.26
C SER A 704 9.50 19.78 -21.47
N THR A 705 10.11 19.15 -22.48
CA THR A 705 9.97 17.70 -22.66
C THR A 705 10.55 16.92 -21.46
N ALA A 706 9.95 15.78 -21.10
CA ALA A 706 10.42 14.98 -19.96
C ALA A 706 11.90 14.59 -20.09
N TYR A 707 12.33 14.27 -21.31
CA TYR A 707 13.70 13.98 -21.67
C TYR A 707 14.63 15.17 -21.45
N MET A 708 14.34 16.32 -22.06
CA MET A 708 15.17 17.53 -21.92
C MET A 708 15.28 17.99 -20.46
N ARG A 709 14.17 17.94 -19.70
CA ARG A 709 14.18 18.27 -18.26
C ARG A 709 15.07 17.33 -17.45
N THR A 710 15.01 16.03 -17.73
CA THR A 710 15.83 15.03 -17.01
C THR A 710 17.31 15.19 -17.35
N VAL A 711 17.63 15.31 -18.65
CA VAL A 711 19.00 15.51 -19.12
C VAL A 711 19.57 16.84 -18.61
N GLY A 712 18.84 17.95 -18.76
CA GLY A 712 19.26 19.28 -18.33
C GLY A 712 19.58 19.36 -16.84
N ASN A 713 18.72 18.81 -15.98
CA ASN A 713 18.97 18.77 -14.53
C ASN A 713 20.23 17.95 -14.17
N GLN A 714 20.47 16.84 -14.86
CA GLN A 714 21.66 16.01 -14.62
C GLN A 714 22.93 16.69 -15.11
N VAL A 715 22.90 17.27 -16.31
CA VAL A 715 23.99 18.08 -16.88
C VAL A 715 24.34 19.20 -15.92
N PHE A 716 23.36 19.98 -15.46
CA PHE A 716 23.61 21.08 -14.51
C PHE A 716 24.17 20.57 -13.18
N SER A 717 23.68 19.44 -12.66
CA SER A 717 24.25 18.84 -11.45
C SER A 717 25.74 18.51 -11.61
N LEU A 718 26.18 18.10 -12.79
CA LEU A 718 27.57 17.76 -13.11
C LEU A 718 28.42 19.01 -13.42
N LEU A 719 27.83 20.03 -14.04
CA LEU A 719 28.47 21.31 -14.33
C LEU A 719 28.52 22.27 -13.12
N SER A 720 27.75 21.99 -12.06
CA SER A 720 27.61 22.88 -10.89
C SER A 720 28.92 23.35 -10.25
N GLY A 721 30.00 22.55 -10.33
CA GLY A 721 31.33 22.91 -9.82
C GLY A 721 32.08 23.95 -10.64
N SER A 722 31.69 24.16 -11.91
CA SER A 722 32.34 25.07 -12.86
C SER A 722 31.56 26.38 -13.09
N VAL A 723 30.44 26.55 -12.39
CA VAL A 723 29.57 27.74 -12.45
C VAL A 723 30.34 28.99 -12.00
N LYS A 724 30.22 30.08 -12.77
CA LYS A 724 30.84 31.38 -12.51
C LYS A 724 29.81 32.43 -12.09
N ASP A 725 30.29 33.63 -11.77
CA ASP A 725 29.45 34.79 -11.46
C ASP A 725 28.44 35.09 -12.57
N THR A 726 28.88 35.11 -13.83
CA THR A 726 28.04 35.36 -15.01
C THR A 726 26.98 34.27 -15.21
N THR A 727 27.32 33.02 -14.94
CA THR A 727 26.39 31.87 -15.01
C THR A 727 25.24 32.00 -14.00
N ILE A 728 25.52 32.49 -12.78
CA ILE A 728 24.46 32.73 -11.79
C ILE A 728 23.58 33.90 -12.23
N ASP A 729 24.16 34.94 -12.80
CA ASP A 729 23.39 36.07 -13.33
C ASP A 729 22.47 35.63 -14.48
N LEU A 730 22.93 34.73 -15.36
CA LEU A 730 22.10 34.09 -16.40
C LEU A 730 20.90 33.37 -15.79
N ILE A 731 21.10 32.50 -14.80
CA ILE A 731 20.01 31.76 -14.13
C ILE A 731 19.04 32.70 -13.41
N VAL A 732 19.55 33.74 -12.74
CA VAL A 732 18.73 34.71 -12.01
C VAL A 732 17.90 35.55 -12.98
N THR A 733 18.44 35.92 -14.14
CA THR A 733 17.72 36.69 -15.17
C THR A 733 16.47 35.95 -15.65
N GLN A 734 16.53 34.62 -15.78
CA GLN A 734 15.35 33.80 -16.14
C GLN A 734 14.25 33.78 -15.06
N LEU A 735 14.58 34.16 -13.82
CA LEU A 735 13.62 34.23 -12.72
C LEU A 735 12.99 35.63 -12.58
N GLU A 736 13.48 36.62 -13.31
CA GLU A 736 12.90 37.96 -13.32
C GLU A 736 11.52 37.95 -14.02
N ARG A 737 10.72 38.98 -13.76
CA ARG A 737 9.40 39.10 -14.37
C ARG A 737 9.54 39.51 -15.84
N ARG A 738 9.40 38.55 -16.77
CA ARG A 738 9.01 38.84 -18.16
C ARG A 738 7.55 39.29 -18.19
N ASP A 739 7.24 40.28 -19.03
CA ASP A 739 5.86 40.73 -19.26
C ASP A 739 5.15 39.63 -20.07
N PRO A 740 3.94 39.15 -19.68
CA PRO A 740 3.25 38.08 -20.40
C PRO A 740 3.02 38.39 -21.89
N SER A 741 3.06 39.67 -22.26
CA SER A 741 2.92 40.15 -23.63
C SER A 741 4.13 39.85 -24.53
N GLU A 742 5.34 39.69 -23.97
CA GLU A 742 6.56 39.38 -24.74
C GLU A 742 6.66 37.89 -25.10
N LEU A 743 5.91 37.02 -24.42
CA LEU A 743 5.85 35.57 -24.71
C LEU A 743 4.91 35.23 -25.88
N LEU A 744 4.06 36.18 -26.29
CA LEU A 744 3.12 35.99 -27.40
C LEU A 744 3.80 36.14 -28.77
N ASP A 745 4.94 36.82 -28.85
CA ASP A 745 5.64 37.08 -30.11
C ASP A 745 6.47 35.87 -30.59
N ASP A 746 6.75 34.89 -29.71
CA ASP A 746 7.54 33.68 -30.02
C ASP A 746 6.69 32.40 -30.22
N GLU A 747 5.37 32.43 -29.95
CA GLU A 747 4.48 31.24 -30.02
C GLU A 747 3.57 31.19 -31.28
N ASP A 748 3.78 32.07 -32.26
CA ASP A 748 2.92 32.16 -33.46
C ASP A 748 3.18 31.04 -34.51
N GLU A 749 4.03 30.04 -34.23
CA GLU A 749 4.35 28.96 -35.17
C GLU A 749 3.95 27.51 -34.74
N ASP A 750 3.52 27.27 -33.50
CA ASP A 750 3.23 25.91 -33.01
C ASP A 750 1.71 25.64 -32.80
N GLU A 751 0.94 25.59 -33.89
CA GLU A 751 -0.42 24.99 -33.88
C GLU A 751 -0.36 23.50 -34.24
N ASP A 752 0.07 22.61 -33.34
CA ASP A 752 -0.29 21.17 -33.37
C ASP A 752 0.13 20.38 -32.11
N MET A 753 -0.28 20.80 -30.91
CA MET A 753 -0.20 19.94 -29.71
C MET A 753 -1.44 19.04 -29.60
N GLU A 754 -1.37 17.86 -30.22
CA GLU A 754 -2.34 16.77 -30.04
C GLU A 754 -2.47 16.36 -28.56
N ASP A 755 -3.73 16.32 -28.10
CA ASP A 755 -4.23 15.94 -26.78
C ASP A 755 -3.78 14.51 -26.35
N HIS A 756 -2.52 14.32 -25.93
CA HIS A 756 -2.11 13.12 -25.21
C HIS A 756 -2.56 13.19 -23.75
N LYS A 757 -3.84 12.85 -23.50
CA LYS A 757 -4.32 12.48 -22.16
C LYS A 757 -3.62 11.21 -21.68
N SER A 758 -2.47 11.37 -21.02
CA SER A 758 -2.00 10.38 -20.06
C SER A 758 -2.68 10.67 -18.72
N GLY A 759 -3.67 9.85 -18.38
CA GLY A 759 -4.20 9.82 -17.02
C GLY A 759 -3.22 9.05 -16.14
N ASP A 760 -2.51 9.77 -15.28
CA ASP A 760 -2.11 9.40 -13.90
C ASP A 760 -0.94 10.30 -13.47
N GLU A 761 -1.24 11.39 -12.77
CA GLU A 761 -0.37 11.83 -11.68
C GLU A 761 -0.94 11.21 -10.40
N GLU A 762 -0.35 10.11 -9.96
CA GLU A 762 -0.59 9.54 -8.64
C GLU A 762 -0.19 10.59 -7.58
N GLY A 763 -1.19 11.21 -6.97
CA GLY A 763 -0.99 12.05 -5.79
C GLY A 763 -0.45 11.21 -4.64
N GLU A 764 0.68 11.67 -4.08
CA GLU A 764 1.23 11.16 -2.83
C GLU A 764 0.17 11.26 -1.71
N GLU A 765 -0.25 10.11 -1.19
CA GLU A 765 -1.08 10.03 0.02
C GLU A 765 -0.24 10.43 1.25
N GLU A 766 -0.33 11.71 1.65
CA GLU A 766 -0.11 12.06 3.06
C GLU A 766 -1.44 11.93 3.82
N GLU A 767 -1.52 10.92 4.70
CA GLU A 767 -2.60 10.81 5.68
C GLU A 767 -2.67 12.06 6.56
N SER A 768 -3.80 12.77 6.50
CA SER A 768 -4.21 13.73 7.53
C SER A 768 -5.56 13.31 8.09
N ASP A 769 -5.52 13.01 9.38
CA ASP A 769 -6.62 12.67 10.30
C ASP A 769 -7.92 13.44 10.04
N SER A 770 -9.01 12.68 10.11
CA SER A 770 -10.39 13.10 10.20
C SER A 770 -10.63 13.97 11.43
N ASP A 771 -11.21 15.17 11.24
CA ASP A 771 -12.05 15.81 12.26
C ASP A 771 -13.21 16.54 11.59
N GLU A 772 -14.42 16.02 11.84
CA GLU A 772 -15.70 16.65 11.56
C GLU A 772 -15.86 17.94 12.40
N GLU A 773 -16.21 19.06 11.77
CA GLU A 773 -17.15 20.01 12.39
C GLU A 773 -18.02 20.69 11.32
N SER A 774 -19.28 20.30 11.32
CA SER A 774 -20.41 21.00 10.74
C SER A 774 -20.57 22.40 11.34
N LYS A 775 -20.51 23.45 10.53
CA LYS A 775 -21.17 24.73 10.84
C LYS A 775 -21.83 25.33 9.61
N ASP A 776 -23.14 25.12 9.59
CA ASP A 776 -24.19 25.89 8.95
C ASP A 776 -24.01 27.40 9.23
N ASN A 777 -23.97 28.22 8.18
CA ASN A 777 -24.38 29.61 8.31
C ASN A 777 -24.84 30.18 6.96
N SER A 778 -26.15 30.31 6.85
CA SER A 778 -26.90 31.05 5.85
C SER A 778 -26.70 32.56 6.03
N GLY A 779 -26.55 33.28 4.91
CA GLY A 779 -26.47 34.74 4.87
C GLY A 779 -26.46 35.25 3.44
N GLU A 780 -27.66 35.53 2.92
CA GLU A 780 -27.91 36.16 1.62
C GLU A 780 -27.30 37.57 1.52
N GLY A 781 -26.88 37.94 0.31
CA GLY A 781 -26.48 39.28 -0.11
C GLY A 781 -26.33 39.33 -1.64
N ASP A 782 -27.34 39.91 -2.27
CA ASP A 782 -27.76 39.85 -3.67
C ASP A 782 -26.94 40.71 -4.68
N ASN A 783 -26.95 40.24 -5.94
CA ASN A 783 -26.80 40.91 -7.26
C ASN A 783 -25.51 41.67 -7.65
N SER A 784 -25.03 41.68 -8.91
CA SER A 784 -25.63 41.39 -10.22
C SER A 784 -24.54 41.31 -11.31
N GLY A 785 -24.75 40.47 -12.33
CA GLY A 785 -23.98 40.50 -13.59
C GLY A 785 -24.39 39.36 -14.52
N GLU A 786 -25.50 39.55 -15.23
CA GLU A 786 -26.00 38.66 -16.28
C GLU A 786 -24.94 38.45 -17.38
N ASP A 787 -24.76 37.19 -17.81
CA ASP A 787 -24.67 36.94 -19.24
C ASP A 787 -25.41 35.65 -19.61
N SER A 788 -26.17 35.77 -20.68
CA SER A 788 -27.21 34.87 -21.17
C SER A 788 -26.65 33.80 -22.12
N ASN A 789 -27.08 32.54 -21.96
CA ASN A 789 -27.35 31.51 -23.00
C ASN A 789 -27.05 30.07 -22.52
N ASP A 790 -27.74 29.55 -21.50
CA ASP A 790 -27.55 28.15 -21.07
C ASP A 790 -28.84 27.33 -20.96
N GLU A 791 -30.00 27.87 -21.35
CA GLU A 791 -31.27 27.10 -21.33
C GLU A 791 -31.48 26.23 -22.58
N GLU A 792 -30.85 26.55 -23.72
CA GLU A 792 -31.02 25.78 -24.96
C GLU A 792 -30.09 24.54 -25.02
N ALA A 793 -28.92 24.59 -24.35
CA ALA A 793 -27.96 23.48 -24.27
C ALA A 793 -28.43 22.31 -23.37
N ASP A 794 -29.32 22.58 -22.41
CA ASP A 794 -29.83 21.58 -21.46
C ASP A 794 -30.94 20.69 -22.08
N LEU A 795 -31.63 21.19 -23.11
CA LEU A 795 -32.66 20.44 -23.85
C LEU A 795 -32.05 19.39 -24.79
N GLU A 796 -30.93 19.69 -25.45
CA GLU A 796 -30.22 18.72 -26.28
C GLU A 796 -29.61 17.58 -25.45
N LEU A 797 -29.07 17.90 -24.27
CA LEU A 797 -28.52 16.91 -23.34
C LEU A 797 -29.61 15.94 -22.88
N ARG A 798 -30.78 16.48 -22.49
CA ARG A 798 -31.95 15.64 -22.13
C ARG A 798 -32.42 14.77 -23.29
N ASN A 799 -32.51 15.32 -24.50
CA ASN A 799 -32.94 14.54 -25.67
C ASN A 799 -31.96 13.42 -26.00
N LYS A 800 -30.64 13.65 -25.90
CA LYS A 800 -29.60 12.63 -26.14
C LYS A 800 -29.61 11.54 -25.05
N ILE A 801 -29.89 11.90 -23.80
CA ILE A 801 -30.06 10.94 -22.69
C ILE A 801 -31.34 10.12 -22.87
N GLU A 802 -32.46 10.75 -23.25
CA GLU A 802 -33.73 10.05 -23.51
C GLU A 802 -33.66 9.12 -24.73
N GLU A 803 -32.98 9.52 -25.81
CA GLU A 803 -32.74 8.68 -26.99
C GLU A 803 -31.89 7.44 -26.62
N ALA A 804 -30.84 7.61 -25.81
CA ALA A 804 -29.99 6.51 -25.32
C ALA A 804 -30.75 5.51 -24.42
N LEU A 805 -31.71 6.00 -23.61
CA LEU A 805 -32.60 5.16 -22.79
C LEU A 805 -33.65 4.42 -23.64
N ARG A 806 -34.22 5.08 -24.66
CA ARG A 806 -35.24 4.50 -25.54
C ARG A 806 -34.70 3.39 -26.45
N VAL A 807 -33.48 3.54 -26.96
CA VAL A 807 -32.82 2.53 -27.81
C VAL A 807 -32.57 1.21 -27.05
N ASN A 808 -32.50 1.25 -25.72
CA ASN A 808 -32.27 0.10 -24.85
C ASN A 808 -33.54 -0.43 -24.14
N GLY A 809 -34.73 -0.02 -24.59
CA GLY A 809 -36.00 -0.63 -24.17
C GLY A 809 -36.62 -0.07 -22.89
N ILE A 810 -36.18 1.11 -22.42
CA ILE A 810 -36.76 1.80 -21.27
C ILE A 810 -37.67 2.92 -21.79
N GLU A 811 -39.00 2.75 -21.70
CA GLU A 811 -39.94 3.84 -21.96
C GLU A 811 -40.04 4.77 -20.75
N PRO A 812 -40.02 6.10 -20.93
CA PRO A 812 -40.22 7.04 -19.83
C PRO A 812 -41.64 6.90 -19.28
N ALA A 813 -41.75 6.82 -17.95
CA ALA A 813 -43.01 6.57 -17.24
C ALA A 813 -44.03 7.68 -17.47
N THR A 814 -44.88 7.53 -18.50
CA THR A 814 -46.13 8.26 -18.59
C THR A 814 -47.17 7.57 -17.72
N GLY A 815 -47.27 8.05 -16.48
CA GLY A 815 -48.30 7.80 -15.46
C GLY A 815 -49.33 6.67 -15.65
N TYR A 816 -49.35 5.79 -14.64
CA TYR A 816 -50.40 4.86 -14.21
C TYR A 816 -50.56 3.56 -14.99
N THR A 817 -49.75 2.55 -14.61
CA THR A 817 -50.24 1.18 -14.41
C THR A 817 -49.49 0.55 -13.22
N ASP A 818 -50.23 0.17 -12.18
CA ASP A 818 -49.77 -0.60 -11.03
C ASP A 818 -49.71 -2.07 -11.47
N SER A 819 -48.50 -2.63 -11.58
CA SER A 819 -48.28 -4.08 -11.60
C SER A 819 -46.97 -4.36 -10.89
N GLU A 820 -47.06 -4.89 -9.67
CA GLU A 820 -45.95 -5.36 -8.86
C GLU A 820 -45.34 -6.64 -9.46
N GLU A 821 -44.47 -6.49 -10.45
CA GLU A 821 -43.38 -7.42 -10.77
C GLU A 821 -42.13 -6.57 -11.06
N GLU A 822 -41.36 -6.26 -10.02
CA GLU A 822 -40.02 -5.68 -10.16
C GLU A 822 -39.08 -6.75 -10.74
N ASP A 823 -39.04 -6.85 -12.06
CA ASP A 823 -37.95 -7.50 -12.78
C ASP A 823 -36.67 -6.69 -12.52
N LEU A 824 -35.87 -7.17 -11.57
CA LEU A 824 -34.52 -6.69 -11.28
C LEU A 824 -33.71 -6.66 -12.58
N MET A 825 -33.41 -5.46 -13.08
CA MET A 825 -32.53 -5.23 -14.22
C MET A 825 -31.20 -5.97 -14.01
N ASP A 826 -30.80 -6.78 -14.98
CA ASP A 826 -29.57 -7.56 -14.94
C ASP A 826 -28.34 -6.63 -15.02
N ASP A 827 -27.33 -6.86 -14.17
CA ASP A 827 -26.09 -6.06 -14.04
C ASP A 827 -25.33 -5.89 -15.39
N ASP A 828 -25.56 -6.82 -16.33
CA ASP A 828 -24.96 -6.81 -17.67
C ASP A 828 -25.66 -5.81 -18.63
N GLN A 829 -26.94 -5.50 -18.43
CA GLN A 829 -27.68 -4.49 -19.22
C GLN A 829 -27.34 -3.06 -18.78
N MET A 830 -27.07 -2.86 -17.49
CA MET A 830 -26.69 -1.56 -16.94
C MET A 830 -25.31 -1.10 -17.46
N MET A 831 -24.41 -2.04 -17.75
CA MET A 831 -23.07 -1.75 -18.29
C MET A 831 -23.12 -1.12 -19.69
N ALA A 832 -24.07 -1.51 -20.53
CA ALA A 832 -24.21 -0.96 -21.88
C ALA A 832 -24.69 0.51 -21.86
N ILE A 833 -25.45 0.89 -20.83
CA ILE A 833 -26.00 2.24 -20.65
C ILE A 833 -24.91 3.19 -20.11
N ASP A 834 -24.08 2.75 -19.16
CA ASP A 834 -23.00 3.55 -18.57
C ASP A 834 -21.90 3.94 -19.56
N GLU A 835 -21.53 3.05 -20.50
CA GLU A 835 -20.50 3.32 -21.53
C GLU A 835 -20.93 4.50 -22.43
N GLN A 836 -22.20 4.55 -22.80
CA GLN A 836 -22.76 5.60 -23.66
C GLN A 836 -22.88 6.94 -22.91
N LEU A 837 -23.30 6.90 -21.64
CA LEU A 837 -23.36 8.10 -20.79
C LEU A 837 -21.95 8.69 -20.55
N ALA A 838 -20.95 7.84 -20.28
CA ALA A 838 -19.57 8.28 -20.10
C ALA A 838 -19.00 8.94 -21.36
N GLN A 839 -19.38 8.48 -22.55
CA GLN A 839 -18.96 9.07 -23.82
C GLN A 839 -19.53 10.48 -24.02
N VAL A 840 -20.80 10.70 -23.62
CA VAL A 840 -21.48 12.01 -23.66
C VAL A 840 -20.86 13.01 -22.66
N PHE A 841 -20.41 12.56 -21.49
CA PHE A 841 -19.73 13.44 -20.53
C PHE A 841 -18.29 13.77 -20.92
N ARG A 842 -17.57 12.86 -21.62
CA ARG A 842 -16.20 13.11 -22.10
C ARG A 842 -16.15 14.18 -23.18
N SER A 843 -17.13 14.23 -24.09
CA SER A 843 -17.16 15.25 -25.15
C SER A 843 -17.31 16.66 -24.58
N ARG A 844 -18.12 16.83 -23.53
CA ARG A 844 -18.37 18.16 -22.91
C ARG A 844 -17.22 18.63 -22.01
N ALA A 845 -16.46 17.71 -21.41
CA ALA A 845 -15.27 18.06 -20.63
C ALA A 845 -14.15 18.68 -21.49
N ASN A 846 -14.12 18.36 -22.79
CA ASN A 846 -13.16 18.94 -23.74
C ASN A 846 -13.55 20.35 -24.23
N GLU A 847 -14.80 20.80 -24.02
CA GLU A 847 -15.28 22.11 -24.49
C GLU A 847 -15.02 23.26 -23.49
N ARG A 848 -14.56 22.97 -22.26
CA ARG A 848 -14.32 23.97 -21.20
C ARG A 848 -12.83 24.25 -20.92
N LYS A 849 -11.99 24.39 -21.95
CA LYS A 849 -10.59 24.87 -21.75
C LYS A 849 -10.59 26.40 -21.51
N PRO A 850 -9.83 26.92 -20.52
CA PRO A 850 -9.66 28.37 -20.31
C PRO A 850 -8.90 29.02 -21.49
N GLY A 851 -9.00 30.34 -21.64
CA GLY A 851 -8.44 31.08 -22.79
C GLY A 851 -6.90 31.08 -22.86
N LYS A 852 -6.37 31.28 -24.08
CA LYS A 852 -4.94 31.21 -24.48
C LYS A 852 -3.98 31.97 -23.53
N ASP A 853 -4.39 33.13 -22.99
CA ASP A 853 -3.59 33.95 -22.06
C ASP A 853 -3.28 33.26 -20.71
N VAL A 854 -4.17 32.39 -20.22
CA VAL A 854 -4.00 31.71 -18.91
C VAL A 854 -2.99 30.58 -19.01
N ASP A 855 -2.91 29.91 -20.17
CA ASP A 855 -2.03 28.78 -20.37
C ASP A 855 -0.57 29.22 -20.60
N ALA A 856 -0.34 30.31 -21.33
CA ALA A 856 0.99 30.93 -21.46
C ALA A 856 1.57 31.40 -20.11
N GLN A 857 0.73 32.04 -19.27
CA GLN A 857 1.16 32.45 -17.92
C GLN A 857 1.47 31.25 -17.00
N ARG A 858 0.71 30.15 -17.14
CA ARG A 858 0.99 28.90 -16.40
C ARG A 858 2.30 28.28 -16.84
N GLU A 859 2.57 28.20 -18.14
CA GLU A 859 3.83 27.63 -18.63
C GLU A 859 5.03 28.48 -18.22
N ALA A 860 4.93 29.81 -18.28
CA ALA A 860 5.95 30.71 -17.75
C ALA A 860 6.22 30.46 -16.25
N THR A 861 5.17 30.19 -15.46
CA THR A 861 5.30 29.84 -14.03
C THR A 861 5.95 28.47 -13.85
N HIS A 862 5.62 27.49 -14.69
CA HIS A 862 6.25 26.17 -14.67
C HIS A 862 7.72 26.22 -15.09
N PHE A 863 8.07 27.00 -16.11
CA PHE A 863 9.45 27.26 -16.52
C PHE A 863 10.27 27.85 -15.37
N LYS A 864 9.80 28.93 -14.73
CA LYS A 864 10.48 29.50 -13.54
C LYS A 864 10.63 28.49 -12.41
N ASN A 865 9.65 27.61 -12.20
CA ASN A 865 9.78 26.52 -11.25
C ASN A 865 10.88 25.51 -11.64
N ARG A 866 11.05 25.21 -12.93
CA ARG A 866 12.16 24.35 -13.42
C ARG A 866 13.50 25.05 -13.24
N VAL A 867 13.61 26.35 -13.50
CA VAL A 867 14.83 27.13 -13.23
C VAL A 867 15.17 27.12 -11.74
N LEU A 868 14.17 27.18 -10.85
CA LEU A 868 14.38 27.01 -9.41
C LEU A 868 14.94 25.63 -9.02
N ASP A 869 14.75 24.57 -9.83
CA ASP A 869 15.38 23.26 -9.59
C ASP A 869 16.89 23.32 -9.85
N LEU A 870 17.36 24.14 -10.81
CA LEU A 870 18.77 24.42 -10.99
C LEU A 870 19.33 25.14 -9.76
N VAL A 871 18.63 26.16 -9.26
CA VAL A 871 19.02 26.89 -8.04
C VAL A 871 19.10 25.94 -6.84
N ASP A 872 18.10 25.08 -6.65
CA ASP A 872 18.11 24.10 -5.54
C ASP A 872 19.26 23.09 -5.67
N THR A 873 19.52 22.61 -6.88
CA THR A 873 20.63 21.70 -7.20
C THR A 873 21.97 22.35 -6.88
N TYR A 874 22.17 23.61 -7.28
CA TYR A 874 23.39 24.36 -6.99
C TYR A 874 23.62 24.54 -5.48
N LEU A 875 22.59 25.00 -4.75
CA LEU A 875 22.66 25.19 -3.30
C LEU A 875 22.93 23.89 -2.53
N LYS A 876 22.48 22.75 -3.07
CA LYS A 876 22.71 21.42 -2.50
C LYS A 876 24.11 20.89 -2.75
N LYS A 877 24.66 21.10 -3.96
CA LYS A 877 25.98 20.58 -4.38
C LYS A 877 27.14 21.47 -3.95
N GLN A 878 26.93 22.78 -3.94
CA GLN A 878 27.97 23.79 -3.70
C GLN A 878 27.66 24.71 -2.49
N PRO A 879 27.32 24.18 -1.30
CA PRO A 879 26.90 24.99 -0.15
C PRO A 879 28.01 25.90 0.42
N SER A 880 29.27 25.62 0.12
CA SER A 880 30.44 26.39 0.57
C SER A 880 30.92 27.43 -0.46
N ASN A 881 30.33 27.46 -1.67
CA ASN A 881 30.72 28.39 -2.71
C ASN A 881 30.21 29.82 -2.39
N PRO A 882 31.05 30.87 -2.47
CA PRO A 882 30.64 32.27 -2.25
C PRO A 882 29.42 32.73 -3.07
N LEU A 883 29.24 32.18 -4.28
CA LEU A 883 28.14 32.54 -5.19
C LEU A 883 26.75 32.23 -4.63
N VAL A 884 26.64 31.36 -3.61
CA VAL A 884 25.39 31.09 -2.88
C VAL A 884 24.75 32.38 -2.35
N LEU A 885 25.56 33.39 -2.01
CA LEU A 885 25.06 34.68 -1.51
C LEU A 885 24.33 35.50 -2.57
N ARG A 886 24.69 35.34 -3.85
CA ARG A 886 24.05 36.04 -4.97
C ARG A 886 22.59 35.58 -5.17
N LEU A 887 22.26 34.36 -4.74
CA LEU A 887 20.92 33.76 -4.87
C LEU A 887 19.94 34.19 -3.74
N ILE A 888 20.42 34.79 -2.65
CA ILE A 888 19.56 35.13 -1.50
C ILE A 888 18.56 36.24 -1.88
N THR A 889 19.02 37.32 -2.48
CA THR A 889 18.16 38.47 -2.83
C THR A 889 17.11 38.09 -3.89
N PRO A 890 17.47 37.45 -5.02
CA PRO A 890 16.48 37.04 -6.03
C PRO A 890 15.38 36.14 -5.48
N LEU A 891 15.74 35.13 -4.67
CA LEU A 891 14.76 34.24 -4.05
C LEU A 891 13.82 34.97 -3.08
N LEU A 892 14.33 35.97 -2.35
CA LEU A 892 13.51 36.80 -1.47
C LEU A 892 12.60 37.75 -2.25
N ASP A 893 13.07 38.27 -3.38
CA ASP A 893 12.29 39.15 -4.24
C ASP A 893 11.12 38.37 -4.88
N ILE A 894 11.32 37.11 -5.29
CA ILE A 894 10.22 36.22 -5.71
C ILE A 894 9.20 36.08 -4.58
N VAL A 895 9.64 35.69 -3.37
CA VAL A 895 8.73 35.52 -2.23
C VAL A 895 7.98 36.81 -1.86
N ALA A 896 8.61 37.97 -2.02
CA ALA A 896 8.03 39.26 -1.69
C ALA A 896 7.10 39.83 -2.77
N SER A 897 7.33 39.49 -4.05
CA SER A 897 6.66 40.11 -5.20
C SER A 897 5.57 39.24 -5.84
N SER A 898 5.61 37.91 -5.69
CA SER A 898 4.66 36.99 -6.33
C SER A 898 3.18 37.35 -6.10
N SER A 899 2.40 37.30 -7.18
CA SER A 899 0.94 37.49 -7.16
C SER A 899 0.21 36.23 -6.67
N GLN A 900 -1.12 36.28 -6.58
CA GLN A 900 -1.93 35.08 -6.23
C GLN A 900 -1.75 33.94 -7.25
N ASP A 901 -1.51 34.27 -8.52
CA ASP A 901 -1.34 33.29 -9.60
C ASP A 901 0.04 32.63 -9.59
N GLU A 902 1.07 33.30 -9.05
CA GLU A 902 2.45 32.79 -8.92
C GLU A 902 2.69 32.10 -7.55
N ARG A 903 1.65 31.66 -6.85
CA ARG A 903 1.78 31.13 -5.48
C ARG A 903 2.68 29.89 -5.40
N GLN A 904 2.60 29.00 -6.39
CA GLN A 904 3.45 27.80 -6.47
C GLN A 904 4.94 28.16 -6.56
N LEU A 905 5.27 29.20 -7.35
CA LEU A 905 6.64 29.70 -7.50
C LEU A 905 7.18 30.26 -6.17
N SER A 906 6.37 31.09 -5.50
CA SER A 906 6.70 31.63 -4.17
C SER A 906 6.88 30.52 -3.12
N ASP A 907 6.01 29.51 -3.15
CA ASP A 907 6.06 28.37 -2.24
C ASP A 907 7.32 27.51 -2.45
N LYS A 908 7.72 27.28 -3.71
CA LYS A 908 8.96 26.57 -4.04
C LYS A 908 10.19 27.36 -3.60
N ALA A 909 10.29 28.65 -3.93
CA ALA A 909 11.39 29.51 -3.48
C ALA A 909 11.50 29.54 -1.94
N ARG A 910 10.36 29.65 -1.25
CA ARG A 910 10.26 29.56 0.22
C ARG A 910 10.74 28.21 0.75
N GLY A 911 10.39 27.11 0.09
CA GLY A 911 10.84 25.75 0.39
C GLY A 911 12.36 25.59 0.26
N ILE A 912 12.95 26.14 -0.80
CA ILE A 912 14.40 26.15 -1.04
C ILE A 912 15.12 26.92 0.08
N LEU A 913 14.69 28.15 0.37
CA LEU A 913 15.27 28.98 1.44
C LEU A 913 15.21 28.26 2.81
N ARG A 914 14.06 27.66 3.15
CA ARG A 914 13.89 26.89 4.39
C ARG A 914 14.76 25.64 4.45
N SER A 915 14.80 24.85 3.38
CA SER A 915 15.52 23.58 3.38
C SER A 915 17.03 23.74 3.35
N ARG A 916 17.54 24.71 2.57
CA ARG A 916 18.98 24.92 2.34
C ARG A 916 19.62 25.78 3.42
N PHE A 917 18.99 26.88 3.86
CA PHE A 917 19.63 27.83 4.78
C PHE A 917 19.38 27.54 6.27
N LEU A 918 18.23 26.97 6.66
CA LEU A 918 17.94 26.68 8.08
C LEU A 918 18.85 25.61 8.68
N LYS A 919 19.12 24.56 7.90
CA LYS A 919 19.87 23.37 8.32
C LYS A 919 21.29 23.32 7.76
N ALA A 920 21.78 24.42 7.17
CA ALA A 920 23.11 24.50 6.58
C ALA A 920 24.18 24.08 7.60
N LYS A 921 24.92 23.01 7.30
CA LYS A 921 26.09 22.57 8.10
C LYS A 921 27.34 23.31 7.65
N GLU A 922 27.56 23.34 6.35
CA GLU A 922 28.61 24.09 5.67
C GLU A 922 28.14 25.50 5.35
N VAL A 923 29.09 26.44 5.28
CA VAL A 923 28.85 27.83 4.89
C VAL A 923 30.03 28.34 4.07
N PRO A 924 29.83 29.35 3.22
CA PRO A 924 30.93 29.99 2.51
C PRO A 924 31.95 30.62 3.47
N THR A 925 33.24 30.40 3.18
CA THR A 925 34.35 30.87 4.02
C THR A 925 35.25 31.90 3.33
N ALA A 926 35.33 31.87 2.00
CA ALA A 926 36.10 32.79 1.17
C ALA A 926 35.22 33.95 0.67
N VAL A 927 34.60 34.69 1.59
CA VAL A 927 33.71 35.82 1.26
C VAL A 927 34.18 37.09 1.95
N ASP A 928 34.06 38.22 1.25
CA ASP A 928 34.28 39.53 1.83
C ASP A 928 33.22 39.89 2.89
N VAL A 929 33.69 40.40 4.02
CA VAL A 929 32.85 40.80 5.16
C VAL A 929 31.94 41.96 4.79
N GLU A 930 32.41 42.91 3.97
CA GLU A 930 31.60 44.08 3.58
C GLU A 930 30.41 43.66 2.73
N GLN A 931 30.62 42.73 1.79
CA GLN A 931 29.55 42.16 0.97
C GLN A 931 28.47 41.47 1.81
N VAL A 932 28.87 40.62 2.77
CA VAL A 932 27.93 39.91 3.66
C VAL A 932 27.15 40.90 4.53
N LEU A 933 27.82 41.93 5.05
CA LEU A 933 27.19 42.98 5.84
C LEU A 933 26.21 43.82 5.02
N LEU A 934 26.52 44.11 3.75
CA LEU A 934 25.61 44.82 2.86
C LEU A 934 24.31 44.03 2.66
N ILE A 935 24.42 42.74 2.35
CA ILE A 935 23.26 41.85 2.18
C ILE A 935 22.46 41.77 3.49
N ALA A 936 23.13 41.57 4.63
CA ALA A 936 22.47 41.51 5.94
C ALA A 936 21.77 42.84 6.30
N SER A 937 22.40 43.98 6.00
CA SER A 937 21.83 45.31 6.22
C SER A 937 20.58 45.55 5.37
N ASN A 938 20.62 45.17 4.10
CA ASN A 938 19.47 45.25 3.19
C ASN A 938 18.32 44.37 3.70
N LEU A 939 18.62 43.14 4.12
CA LEU A 939 17.65 42.20 4.68
C LEU A 939 16.99 42.73 5.96
N HIS A 940 17.74 43.29 6.90
CA HIS A 940 17.19 43.92 8.10
C HIS A 940 16.37 45.19 7.78
N THR A 941 16.71 45.88 6.70
CA THR A 941 15.94 47.05 6.22
C THR A 941 14.62 46.62 5.58
N GLN A 942 14.61 45.54 4.79
CA GLN A 942 13.39 44.91 4.27
C GLN A 942 12.52 44.36 5.42
N ALA A 943 13.11 43.68 6.40
CA ALA A 943 12.37 43.14 7.56
C ALA A 943 11.67 44.24 8.37
N ARG A 944 12.26 45.43 8.48
CA ARG A 944 11.64 46.62 9.12
C ARG A 944 10.48 47.22 8.32
N LYS A 945 10.28 46.80 7.07
CA LYS A 945 9.22 47.26 6.17
C LYS A 945 8.26 46.14 5.75
N ALA A 946 8.47 44.89 6.17
CA ALA A 946 7.69 43.74 5.71
C ALA A 946 6.20 43.87 6.03
N HIS A 947 5.34 43.58 5.05
CA HIS A 947 3.88 43.67 5.18
C HIS A 947 3.22 42.32 5.52
N SER A 948 3.95 41.21 5.38
CA SER A 948 3.49 39.86 5.66
C SER A 948 4.31 39.22 6.80
N SER A 949 3.61 38.59 7.76
CA SER A 949 4.26 37.81 8.83
C SER A 949 5.04 36.61 8.28
N GLU A 950 4.63 36.10 7.12
CA GLU A 950 5.28 34.98 6.46
C GLU A 950 6.60 35.41 5.83
N LEU A 951 6.61 36.53 5.08
CA LEU A 951 7.84 37.12 4.54
C LEU A 951 8.84 37.44 5.67
N LEU A 952 8.35 37.98 6.79
CA LEU A 952 9.19 38.26 7.96
C LEU A 952 9.85 36.98 8.53
N SER A 953 9.15 35.84 8.50
CA SER A 953 9.73 34.56 8.96
C SER A 953 10.89 34.09 8.07
N ILE A 954 10.79 34.32 6.76
CA ILE A 954 11.84 33.96 5.80
C ILE A 954 13.01 34.95 5.89
N LEU A 955 12.75 36.23 6.06
CA LEU A 955 13.79 37.23 6.33
C LEU A 955 14.52 36.93 7.65
N SER A 956 13.81 36.51 8.70
CA SER A 956 14.43 36.05 9.96
C SER A 956 15.38 34.88 9.71
N LEU A 957 14.92 33.89 8.95
CA LEU A 957 15.72 32.71 8.59
C LEU A 957 17.00 33.08 7.84
N CYS A 958 16.89 33.87 6.77
CA CYS A 958 18.06 34.30 5.98
C CYS A 958 19.02 35.14 6.84
N SER A 959 18.50 35.95 7.78
CA SER A 959 19.32 36.72 8.72
C SER A 959 20.14 35.81 9.64
N VAL A 960 19.52 34.74 10.15
CA VAL A 960 20.19 33.73 10.99
C VAL A 960 21.26 32.96 10.20
N TYR A 961 21.04 32.71 8.91
CA TYR A 961 22.05 32.11 8.03
C TYR A 961 23.26 33.04 7.82
N LEU A 962 23.04 34.31 7.46
CA LEU A 962 24.10 35.32 7.31
C LEU A 962 24.84 35.58 8.64
N SER A 963 24.12 35.53 9.75
CA SER A 963 24.72 35.59 11.10
C SER A 963 25.75 34.49 11.31
N LYS A 964 25.48 33.26 10.81
CA LYS A 964 26.43 32.14 10.87
C LYS A 964 27.74 32.48 10.16
N ILE A 965 27.63 33.07 8.98
CA ILE A 965 28.77 33.46 8.13
C ILE A 965 29.58 34.56 8.82
N LEU A 966 28.91 35.61 9.31
CA LEU A 966 29.58 36.72 10.01
C LEU A 966 30.29 36.27 11.29
N ILE A 967 29.73 35.33 12.04
CA ILE A 967 30.39 34.73 13.21
C ILE A 967 31.64 33.95 12.78
N HIS A 968 31.56 33.16 11.71
CA HIS A 968 32.72 32.44 11.18
C HIS A 968 33.83 33.39 10.69
N LEU A 969 33.45 34.52 10.09
CA LEU A 969 34.36 35.60 9.66
C LEU A 969 34.83 36.51 10.80
N LYS A 970 34.45 36.23 12.07
CA LYS A 970 34.77 37.02 13.27
C LYS A 970 34.26 38.47 13.24
N ALA A 971 33.24 38.76 12.44
CA ALA A 971 32.58 40.08 12.34
C ALA A 971 31.41 40.24 13.33
N GLU A 972 31.57 39.74 14.57
CA GLU A 972 30.49 39.68 15.56
C GLU A 972 29.99 41.05 16.01
N GLU A 973 30.86 42.07 16.04
CA GLU A 973 30.49 43.41 16.51
C GLU A 973 29.50 44.08 15.54
N ALA A 974 29.80 44.04 14.25
CA ALA A 974 28.91 44.55 13.21
C ALA A 974 27.56 43.80 13.18
N LEU A 975 27.58 42.48 13.40
CA LEU A 975 26.37 41.67 13.52
C LEU A 975 25.48 42.09 14.71
N VAL A 976 26.10 42.27 15.89
CA VAL A 976 25.37 42.71 17.10
C VAL A 976 24.81 44.12 16.92
N ASP A 977 25.56 45.03 16.30
CA ASP A 977 25.10 46.37 16.00
C ASP A 977 23.89 46.37 15.05
N LEU A 978 23.87 45.47 14.06
CA LEU A 978 22.74 45.32 13.14
C LEU A 978 21.46 44.88 13.87
N TYR A 979 21.55 43.85 14.72
CA TYR A 979 20.40 43.42 15.55
C TYR A 979 20.00 44.48 16.59
N LYS A 980 20.94 45.26 17.10
CA LYS A 980 20.67 46.39 17.99
C LYS A 980 19.85 47.47 17.28
N GLN A 981 20.20 47.83 16.04
CA GLN A 981 19.41 48.79 15.25
C GLN A 981 17.98 48.28 15.00
N SER A 982 17.82 47.00 14.67
CA SER A 982 16.50 46.38 14.53
C SER A 982 15.71 46.35 15.84
N LEU A 983 16.38 46.07 16.97
CA LEU A 983 15.76 46.06 18.30
C LEU A 983 15.26 47.45 18.70
N VAL A 984 16.03 48.50 18.39
CA VAL A 984 15.61 49.89 18.64
C VAL A 984 14.36 50.20 17.82
N ASP A 985 14.34 49.92 16.51
CA ASP A 985 13.15 50.15 15.67
C ASP A 985 11.91 49.39 16.21
N PHE A 986 12.07 48.10 16.51
CA PHE A 986 11.02 47.26 17.11
C PHE A 986 10.44 47.85 18.40
N THR A 987 11.30 48.46 19.21
CA THR A 987 10.96 48.96 20.54
C THR A 987 10.35 50.36 20.51
N THR A 988 10.89 51.28 19.69
CA THR A 988 10.58 52.71 19.73
C THR A 988 9.58 53.16 18.65
N ARG A 989 9.25 52.31 17.67
CA ARG A 989 8.28 52.64 16.61
C ARG A 989 6.93 51.94 16.86
N LYS A 990 5.84 52.71 16.87
CA LYS A 990 4.47 52.19 17.10
C LYS A 990 4.09 51.10 16.09
N ASN A 991 4.33 51.36 14.81
CA ASN A 991 4.00 50.47 13.69
C ASN A 991 5.27 49.82 13.11
N SER A 992 6.15 49.26 13.96
CA SER A 992 7.27 48.45 13.45
C SER A 992 6.72 47.14 12.85
N ALA A 993 7.21 46.79 11.66
CA ALA A 993 6.90 45.52 11.00
C ALA A 993 7.51 44.31 11.74
N LEU A 994 8.55 44.53 12.55
CA LEU A 994 9.22 43.47 13.29
C LEU A 994 8.32 42.91 14.41
N ASN A 995 8.46 41.61 14.66
CA ASN A 995 7.84 40.91 15.78
C ASN A 995 8.90 40.36 16.74
N SER A 996 8.48 39.88 17.92
CA SER A 996 9.42 39.29 18.88
C SER A 996 10.09 38.01 18.37
N HIS A 997 9.44 37.28 17.47
CA HIS A 997 9.94 36.01 16.92
C HIS A 997 11.25 36.19 16.14
N PHE A 998 11.36 37.28 15.37
CA PHE A 998 12.59 37.65 14.64
C PHE A 998 13.84 37.65 15.55
N PHE A 999 13.72 38.13 16.78
CA PHE A 999 14.81 38.13 17.76
C PHE A 999 14.96 36.78 18.46
N GLN A 1000 13.85 36.08 18.73
CA GLN A 1000 13.89 34.76 19.37
C GLN A 1000 14.67 33.73 18.53
N ASP A 1001 14.54 33.79 17.20
CA ASP A 1001 15.27 32.92 16.28
C ASP A 1001 16.78 33.12 16.41
N PHE A 1002 17.23 34.38 16.37
CA PHE A 1002 18.63 34.74 16.61
C PHE A 1002 19.11 34.30 17.99
N PHE A 1003 18.32 34.53 19.04
CA PHE A 1003 18.71 34.25 20.43
C PHE A 1003 18.88 32.76 20.67
N ARG A 1004 17.98 31.94 20.13
CA ARG A 1004 18.06 30.48 20.26
C ARG A 1004 19.22 29.89 19.48
N ARG A 1005 19.53 30.44 18.30
CA ARG A 1005 20.59 29.90 17.43
C ARG A 1005 21.99 30.38 17.83
N TYR A 1006 22.13 31.64 18.25
CA TYR A 1006 23.41 32.24 18.66
C TYR A 1006 23.32 32.90 20.04
N PRO A 1007 23.15 32.12 21.13
CA PRO A 1007 22.98 32.67 22.48
C PRO A 1007 24.14 33.56 22.92
N ALA A 1008 25.39 33.19 22.57
CA ALA A 1008 26.61 33.95 22.90
C ALA A 1008 26.57 35.39 22.38
N GLN A 1009 26.25 35.54 21.09
CA GLN A 1009 26.17 36.84 20.42
C GLN A 1009 24.93 37.61 20.89
N ALA A 1010 23.79 36.94 21.07
CA ALA A 1010 22.58 37.55 21.63
C ALA A 1010 22.80 38.13 23.04
N TRP A 1011 23.63 37.51 23.87
CA TRP A 1011 23.96 38.02 25.21
C TRP A 1011 24.73 39.34 25.20
N ARG A 1012 25.37 39.69 24.08
CA ARG A 1012 25.99 41.02 23.89
C ARG A 1012 24.92 42.14 23.83
N LEU A 1013 23.65 41.81 23.54
CA LEU A 1013 22.51 42.74 23.53
C LEU A 1013 21.85 42.95 24.91
N ARG A 1014 22.30 42.27 25.98
CA ARG A 1014 21.62 42.26 27.29
C ARG A 1014 21.38 43.66 27.89
N GLU A 1015 22.35 44.56 27.79
CA GLU A 1015 22.25 45.92 28.33
C GLU A 1015 21.33 46.79 27.46
N GLU A 1016 21.37 46.59 26.14
CA GLU A 1016 20.47 47.25 25.22
C GLU A 1016 19.02 46.80 25.45
N LEU A 1017 18.76 45.52 25.77
CA LEU A 1017 17.42 45.04 26.11
C LEU A 1017 16.86 45.72 27.39
N LEU A 1018 17.71 46.00 28.40
CA LEU A 1018 17.27 46.76 29.57
C LEU A 1018 16.87 48.19 29.17
N ASN A 1019 17.70 48.84 28.36
CA ASN A 1019 17.42 50.20 27.85
C ASN A 1019 16.18 50.24 26.95
N ALA A 1020 16.02 49.24 26.09
CA ALA A 1020 14.87 49.06 25.23
C ALA A 1020 13.58 48.88 26.06
N CYS A 1021 13.62 48.09 27.14
CA CYS A 1021 12.47 47.91 28.02
C CYS A 1021 12.00 49.23 28.66
N ARG A 1022 12.95 50.13 29.03
CA ARG A 1022 12.64 51.48 29.54
C ARG A 1022 12.11 52.44 28.48
N LYS A 1023 12.56 52.30 27.23
CA LYS A 1023 12.20 53.18 26.10
C LYS A 1023 11.06 52.64 25.23
N ALA A 1024 10.42 51.54 25.63
CA ALA A 1024 9.34 50.92 24.88
C ALA A 1024 8.15 51.88 24.73
N VAL A 1025 7.59 51.97 23.50
CA VAL A 1025 6.50 52.94 23.23
C VAL A 1025 5.21 52.64 23.99
N ASN A 1026 4.97 51.38 24.33
CA ASN A 1026 3.78 50.96 25.05
C ASN A 1026 4.07 49.72 25.94
N ALA A 1027 3.14 49.45 26.86
CA ALA A 1027 3.22 48.31 27.78
C ALA A 1027 3.29 46.95 27.05
N TYR A 1028 2.72 46.84 25.85
CA TYR A 1028 2.79 45.63 25.05
C TYR A 1028 4.21 45.34 24.54
N ARG A 1029 4.89 46.31 23.94
CA ARG A 1029 6.31 46.20 23.52
C ARG A 1029 7.22 45.98 24.74
N GLN A 1030 6.95 46.68 25.84
CA GLN A 1030 7.66 46.47 27.10
C GLN A 1030 7.57 45.02 27.57
N ALA A 1031 6.36 44.43 27.54
CA ALA A 1031 6.16 43.02 27.85
C ALA A 1031 6.90 42.08 26.86
N GLN A 1032 6.88 42.36 25.56
CA GLN A 1032 7.62 41.55 24.58
C GLN A 1032 9.14 41.55 24.84
N ILE A 1033 9.72 42.69 25.25
CA ILE A 1033 11.13 42.78 25.63
C ILE A 1033 11.42 42.00 26.93
N LEU A 1034 10.50 42.01 27.90
CA LEU A 1034 10.61 41.15 29.08
C LEU A 1034 10.65 39.66 28.71
N HIS A 1035 9.86 39.22 27.71
CA HIS A 1035 9.93 37.84 27.22
C HIS A 1035 11.26 37.53 26.51
N LEU A 1036 11.82 38.50 25.76
CA LEU A 1036 13.15 38.34 25.16
C LEU A 1036 14.25 38.25 26.23
N LEU A 1037 14.16 39.05 27.29
CA LEU A 1037 15.04 38.95 28.46
C LEU A 1037 14.88 37.62 29.19
N GLU A 1038 13.66 37.11 29.34
CA GLU A 1038 13.40 35.79 29.91
C GLU A 1038 14.03 34.67 29.08
N LEU A 1039 13.85 34.68 27.77
CA LEU A 1039 14.49 33.74 26.86
C LEU A 1039 16.02 33.82 27.01
N LEU A 1040 16.58 35.02 26.97
CA LEU A 1040 18.02 35.23 27.08
C LEU A 1040 18.60 34.71 28.41
N VAL A 1041 17.92 34.97 29.53
CA VAL A 1041 18.30 34.44 30.86
C VAL A 1041 18.13 32.92 30.93
N SER A 1042 17.11 32.35 30.27
CA SER A 1042 16.90 30.90 30.25
C SER A 1042 18.03 30.16 29.52
N LEU A 1043 18.68 30.81 28.55
CA LEU A 1043 19.77 30.26 27.75
C LEU A 1043 21.15 30.35 28.43
N LEU A 1044 21.29 31.09 29.54
CA LEU A 1044 22.54 31.22 30.30
C LEU A 1044 23.27 29.90 30.63
N PRO A 1045 22.59 28.77 30.96
CA PRO A 1045 23.26 27.49 31.19
C PRO A 1045 24.09 27.00 29.99
N SER A 1046 23.70 27.35 28.76
CA SER A 1046 24.42 26.99 27.53
C SER A 1046 25.65 27.88 27.25
N MET A 1047 25.87 28.91 28.07
CA MET A 1047 26.85 29.98 27.83
C MET A 1047 27.81 30.16 29.00
N SER A 1048 28.47 29.07 29.41
CA SER A 1048 29.30 29.06 30.62
C SER A 1048 30.42 30.12 30.64
N GLU A 1049 30.94 30.51 29.48
CA GLU A 1049 31.97 31.54 29.33
C GLU A 1049 31.49 32.94 29.73
N GLN A 1050 30.17 33.19 29.68
CA GLN A 1050 29.55 34.49 29.97
C GLN A 1050 29.13 34.63 31.44
N ASN A 1051 29.43 33.64 32.30
CA ASN A 1051 28.98 33.60 33.69
C ASN A 1051 29.41 34.83 34.52
N SER A 1052 30.61 35.37 34.29
CA SER A 1052 31.11 36.55 35.00
C SER A 1052 30.33 37.82 34.64
N LEU A 1053 30.04 38.01 33.36
CA LEU A 1053 29.21 39.10 32.85
C LEU A 1053 27.75 38.93 33.29
N ALA A 1054 27.25 37.69 33.36
CA ALA A 1054 25.93 37.38 33.88
C ALA A 1054 25.77 37.81 35.35
N ILE A 1055 26.74 37.54 36.21
CA ILE A 1055 26.71 37.98 37.62
C ILE A 1055 26.64 39.51 37.72
N LYS A 1056 27.38 40.24 36.87
CA LYS A 1056 27.34 41.71 36.82
C LYS A 1056 26.03 42.27 36.27
N PHE A 1057 25.34 41.51 35.42
CA PHE A 1057 24.07 41.90 34.81
C PHE A 1057 22.87 41.74 35.76
N MET A 1058 22.87 40.73 36.64
CA MET A 1058 21.72 40.43 37.51
C MET A 1058 21.26 41.59 38.40
N PRO A 1059 22.15 42.43 39.01
CA PRO A 1059 21.73 43.62 39.73
C PRO A 1059 20.94 44.61 38.85
N LEU A 1060 21.42 44.85 37.63
CA LEU A 1060 20.77 45.76 36.67
C LEU A 1060 19.38 45.25 36.25
N LEU A 1061 19.26 43.93 36.06
CA LEU A 1061 17.97 43.29 35.77
C LEU A 1061 17.03 43.40 36.98
N LYS A 1062 17.52 43.15 38.21
CA LYS A 1062 16.73 43.31 39.43
C LYS A 1062 16.20 44.74 39.56
N ASP A 1063 17.06 45.74 39.36
CA ASP A 1063 16.68 47.16 39.44
C ASP A 1063 15.56 47.49 38.44
N LEU A 1064 15.69 47.07 37.18
CA LEU A 1064 14.65 47.27 36.17
C LEU A 1064 13.32 46.60 36.56
N LEU A 1065 13.35 45.35 37.02
CA LEU A 1065 12.13 44.61 37.36
C LEU A 1065 11.41 45.24 38.56
N LEU A 1066 12.15 45.69 39.58
CA LEU A 1066 11.58 46.40 40.73
C LEU A 1066 11.05 47.79 40.35
N GLU A 1067 11.77 48.52 39.49
CA GLU A 1067 11.35 49.82 38.94
C GLU A 1067 9.99 49.68 38.24
N LEU A 1068 9.89 48.78 37.24
CA LEU A 1068 8.66 48.54 36.48
C LEU A 1068 7.49 48.05 37.34
N ALA A 1069 7.76 47.17 38.30
CA ALA A 1069 6.72 46.65 39.18
C ALA A 1069 6.18 47.73 40.14
N ASN A 1070 7.06 48.59 40.66
CA ASN A 1070 6.66 49.71 41.53
C ASN A 1070 5.90 50.79 40.76
N ASP A 1071 6.38 51.18 39.58
CA ASP A 1071 5.73 52.17 38.72
C ASP A 1071 4.33 51.70 38.28
N SER A 1072 4.18 50.40 38.04
CA SER A 1072 2.88 49.80 37.72
C SER A 1072 1.91 49.79 38.92
N CYS A 1073 2.41 49.87 40.16
CA CYS A 1073 1.58 50.02 41.35
C CYS A 1073 1.11 51.47 41.56
N ASP A 1074 1.91 52.46 41.11
CA ASP A 1074 1.68 53.90 41.31
C ASP A 1074 0.98 54.58 40.11
N GLU A 1075 0.32 53.79 39.25
CA GLU A 1075 -0.44 54.23 38.06
C GLU A 1075 0.37 54.95 36.96
N LYS A 1076 1.70 54.98 37.06
CA LYS A 1076 2.58 55.58 36.03
C LYS A 1076 2.83 54.67 34.82
N ALA A 1077 2.79 53.35 35.02
CA ALA A 1077 3.00 52.35 33.97
C ALA A 1077 1.79 51.41 33.84
N GLU A 1078 1.38 51.12 32.60
CA GLU A 1078 0.15 50.38 32.27
C GLU A 1078 0.35 48.85 32.18
N LEU A 1079 1.24 48.22 32.97
CA LEU A 1079 1.36 46.77 32.93
C LEU A 1079 0.07 46.09 33.44
N SER A 1080 -0.46 45.11 32.70
CA SER A 1080 -1.62 44.34 33.12
C SER A 1080 -1.27 43.30 34.18
N VAL A 1081 -2.27 42.70 34.83
CA VAL A 1081 -2.06 41.57 35.76
C VAL A 1081 -1.29 40.44 35.09
N ALA A 1082 -1.56 40.15 33.81
CA ALA A 1082 -0.85 39.11 33.06
C ALA A 1082 0.63 39.49 32.85
N GLN A 1083 0.92 40.72 32.43
CA GLN A 1083 2.29 41.18 32.19
C GLN A 1083 3.12 41.24 33.49
N MET A 1084 2.48 41.62 34.62
CA MET A 1084 3.10 41.55 35.95
C MET A 1084 3.46 40.11 36.34
N LYS A 1085 2.65 39.11 35.98
CA LYS A 1085 3.02 37.70 36.21
C LYS A 1085 4.26 37.29 35.43
N GLU A 1086 4.37 37.69 34.16
CA GLU A 1086 5.56 37.40 33.34
C GLU A 1086 6.83 38.05 33.91
N LEU A 1087 6.73 39.29 34.41
CA LEU A 1087 7.82 39.97 35.13
C LEU A 1087 8.30 39.12 36.33
N PHE A 1088 7.39 38.61 37.15
CA PHE A 1088 7.75 37.77 38.30
C PHE A 1088 8.30 36.39 37.89
N LYS A 1089 7.89 35.83 36.75
CA LYS A 1089 8.50 34.60 36.21
C LYS A 1089 9.94 34.85 35.82
N LEU A 1090 10.21 35.94 35.10
CA LEU A 1090 11.57 36.36 34.77
C LEU A 1090 12.42 36.59 36.02
N ALA A 1091 11.90 37.30 37.02
CA ALA A 1091 12.59 37.51 38.31
C ALA A 1091 12.92 36.17 38.99
N SER A 1092 11.96 35.25 39.08
CA SER A 1092 12.16 33.92 39.68
C SER A 1092 13.21 33.09 38.92
N LEU A 1093 13.17 33.13 37.59
CA LEU A 1093 14.14 32.45 36.74
C LEU A 1093 15.54 33.03 36.94
N ALA A 1094 15.67 34.35 36.92
CA ALA A 1094 16.94 35.06 37.09
C ALA A 1094 17.55 34.83 38.48
N VAL A 1095 16.74 34.78 39.55
CA VAL A 1095 17.19 34.38 40.89
C VAL A 1095 17.74 32.96 40.90
N ARG A 1096 17.06 32.00 40.26
CA ARG A 1096 17.54 30.61 40.15
C ARG A 1096 18.85 30.51 39.38
N GLN A 1097 18.99 31.26 38.28
CA GLN A 1097 20.24 31.33 37.53
C GLN A 1097 21.35 31.98 38.36
N THR A 1098 21.04 33.03 39.11
CA THR A 1098 22.00 33.66 40.04
C THR A 1098 22.46 32.68 41.12
N LYS A 1099 21.54 31.89 41.70
CA LYS A 1099 21.88 30.81 42.64
C LYS A 1099 22.78 29.75 42.02
N ARG A 1100 22.55 29.38 40.76
CA ARG A 1100 23.39 28.42 40.03
C ARG A 1100 24.81 28.97 39.81
N LEU A 1101 24.93 30.26 39.46
CA LEU A 1101 26.20 30.89 39.11
C LEU A 1101 27.01 31.32 40.35
N SER A 1102 26.34 31.89 41.35
CA SER A 1102 26.95 32.38 42.58
C SER A 1102 25.95 32.34 43.74
N PRO A 1103 25.86 31.18 44.44
CA PRO A 1103 25.00 31.04 45.61
C PRO A 1103 25.27 32.09 46.68
N ALA A 1104 26.56 32.41 46.94
CA ALA A 1104 26.97 33.30 48.03
C ALA A 1104 26.52 34.75 47.83
N THR A 1105 26.50 35.25 46.59
CA THR A 1105 26.10 36.64 46.28
C THR A 1105 24.62 36.76 45.92
N THR A 1106 23.84 35.68 45.93
CA THR A 1106 22.43 35.73 45.54
C THR A 1106 21.63 36.68 46.43
N GLN A 1107 21.82 36.59 47.75
CA GLN A 1107 21.09 37.42 48.70
C GLN A 1107 21.48 38.90 48.59
N SER A 1108 22.76 39.20 48.30
CA SER A 1108 23.23 40.57 48.11
C SER A 1108 22.77 41.17 46.76
N ILE A 1109 22.68 40.36 45.71
CA ILE A 1109 22.27 40.82 44.37
C ILE A 1109 20.77 41.09 44.31
N TRP A 1110 19.93 40.21 44.89
CA TRP A 1110 18.47 40.26 44.71
C TRP A 1110 17.70 40.97 45.82
N GLU A 1111 18.38 41.37 46.91
CA GLU A 1111 17.82 42.19 48.00
C GLU A 1111 16.42 41.73 48.45
N PRO A 1112 16.29 40.59 49.15
CA PRO A 1112 14.98 39.98 49.44
C PRO A 1112 13.96 40.96 50.07
N LYS A 1113 14.42 41.87 50.94
CA LYS A 1113 13.57 42.88 51.59
C LYS A 1113 12.85 43.80 50.59
N ALA A 1114 13.44 44.10 49.44
CA ALA A 1114 12.81 44.93 48.40
C ALA A 1114 11.58 44.22 47.78
N TRP A 1115 11.68 42.92 47.53
CA TRP A 1115 10.57 42.10 47.02
C TRP A 1115 9.48 41.87 48.08
N GLN A 1116 9.86 41.79 49.36
CA GLN A 1116 8.92 41.76 50.48
C GLN A 1116 8.15 43.08 50.62
N ALA A 1117 8.81 44.22 50.42
CA ALA A 1117 8.15 45.52 50.41
C ALA A 1117 7.17 45.65 49.23
N LEU A 1118 7.58 45.20 48.04
CA LEU A 1118 6.71 45.14 46.86
C LEU A 1118 5.49 44.22 47.07
N GLU A 1119 5.66 43.08 47.74
CA GLU A 1119 4.56 42.17 48.10
C GLU A 1119 3.46 42.88 48.90
N GLN A 1120 3.85 43.69 49.90
CA GLN A 1120 2.90 44.45 50.70
C GLN A 1120 2.23 45.57 49.90
N LYS A 1121 2.99 46.25 49.03
CA LYS A 1121 2.46 47.28 48.13
C LYS A 1121 1.44 46.71 47.14
N LEU A 1122 1.66 45.50 46.62
CA LEU A 1122 0.73 44.83 45.70
C LEU A 1122 -0.62 44.53 46.32
N LYS A 1123 -0.68 44.29 47.64
CA LYS A 1123 -1.94 44.05 48.38
C LYS A 1123 -2.79 45.30 48.53
N THR A 1124 -2.20 46.50 48.43
CA THR A 1124 -2.89 47.77 48.68
C THR A 1124 -3.08 48.63 47.42
N CYS A 1125 -2.34 48.36 46.34
CA CYS A 1125 -2.44 49.09 45.08
C CYS A 1125 -3.61 48.61 44.18
N ARG A 1126 -3.64 49.11 42.93
CA ARG A 1126 -4.65 48.75 41.91
C ARG A 1126 -4.76 47.25 41.60
N PHE A 1127 -3.75 46.43 41.97
CA PHE A 1127 -3.74 44.99 41.78
C PHE A 1127 -4.31 44.16 42.96
N LYS A 1128 -4.88 44.82 43.98
CA LYS A 1128 -5.43 44.17 45.19
C LYS A 1128 -6.41 43.02 44.95
N SER A 1129 -7.11 43.01 43.81
CA SER A 1129 -8.05 41.95 43.42
C SER A 1129 -7.36 40.68 42.88
N SER A 1130 -6.06 40.72 42.62
CA SER A 1130 -5.28 39.58 42.11
C SER A 1130 -4.39 38.98 43.22
N PRO A 1131 -4.88 37.99 43.98
CA PRO A 1131 -4.10 37.36 45.05
C PRO A 1131 -2.88 36.58 44.53
N ALA A 1132 -2.75 36.38 43.21
CA ALA A 1132 -1.63 35.71 42.59
C ALA A 1132 -0.34 36.56 42.59
N LEU A 1133 -0.44 37.88 42.37
CA LEU A 1133 0.74 38.74 42.24
C LEU A 1133 1.54 38.88 43.55
N PRO A 1134 0.92 39.12 44.72
CA PRO A 1134 1.63 39.10 46.00
C PRO A 1134 2.30 37.74 46.25
N LYS A 1135 1.63 36.62 45.96
CA LYS A 1135 2.22 35.27 46.13
C LYS A 1135 3.46 35.06 45.25
N MET A 1136 3.48 35.59 44.03
CA MET A 1136 4.64 35.51 43.15
C MET A 1136 5.79 36.41 43.62
N SER A 1137 5.50 37.60 44.15
CA SER A 1137 6.52 38.46 44.81
C SER A 1137 7.12 37.78 46.05
N GLU A 1138 6.27 37.14 46.86
CA GLU A 1138 6.69 36.33 48.00
C GLU A 1138 7.57 35.14 47.56
N GLN A 1139 7.26 34.52 46.42
CA GLN A 1139 8.08 33.45 45.86
C GLN A 1139 9.47 33.96 45.45
N VAL A 1140 9.59 35.14 44.82
CA VAL A 1140 10.89 35.75 44.49
C VAL A 1140 11.68 36.10 45.76
N PHE A 1141 11.01 36.62 46.80
CA PHE A 1141 11.59 36.82 48.12
C PHE A 1141 12.15 35.51 48.71
N ARG A 1142 11.36 34.46 48.78
CA ARG A 1142 11.80 33.14 49.30
C ARG A 1142 12.92 32.53 48.47
N LEU A 1143 12.89 32.73 47.15
CA LEU A 1143 13.95 32.26 46.27
C LEU A 1143 15.24 33.06 46.42
N SER A 1144 15.22 34.30 46.89
CA SER A 1144 16.42 35.14 47.06
C SER A 1144 17.00 35.09 48.47
N ASP A 1145 16.20 34.70 49.47
CA ASP A 1145 16.64 34.54 50.86
C ASP A 1145 17.34 33.18 51.10
N LEU A 1146 18.57 33.23 51.62
CA LEU A 1146 19.40 32.05 51.91
C LEU A 1146 19.23 31.54 53.35
N SER A 1147 18.47 32.26 54.19
CA SER A 1147 18.28 31.93 55.61
C SER A 1147 17.41 30.68 55.88
N ASN A 1148 16.76 30.11 54.85
CA ASN A 1148 15.81 29.01 54.97
C ASN A 1148 16.30 27.65 54.39
N GLY A 1149 17.58 27.34 54.57
CA GLY A 1149 18.15 26.04 54.23
C GLY A 1149 17.83 24.95 55.27
N LYS A 1150 16.60 24.43 55.30
CA LYS A 1150 16.19 23.11 55.85
C LYS A 1150 14.66 23.03 55.87
N TYR A 1151 14.05 22.44 54.85
CA TYR A 1151 12.80 21.63 54.89
C TYR A 1151 12.27 21.50 53.46
N ALA A 1152 12.55 20.36 52.81
CA ALA A 1152 11.60 19.58 52.00
C ALA A 1152 12.33 18.47 51.22
N SER A 1153 12.86 17.48 51.92
CA SER A 1153 12.92 16.11 51.40
C SER A 1153 11.60 15.41 51.74
N LYS A 1154 10.65 15.41 50.81
CA LYS A 1154 9.67 14.33 50.65
C LYS A 1154 9.14 14.36 49.22
N GLN A 1155 9.79 13.54 48.39
CA GLN A 1155 9.29 13.10 47.10
C GLN A 1155 8.08 12.18 47.29
N ALA A 1156 7.05 12.42 46.47
CA ALA A 1156 6.37 11.40 45.66
C ALA A 1156 5.65 12.17 44.53
N ALA A 1157 6.35 12.54 43.46
CA ALA A 1157 6.48 11.77 42.23
C ALA A 1157 5.13 11.48 41.53
N SER A 1158 4.82 12.31 40.52
CA SER A 1158 4.07 11.87 39.34
C SER A 1158 4.62 12.56 38.09
N LYS A 1159 5.39 11.75 37.35
CA LYS A 1159 5.51 11.67 35.88
C LYS A 1159 5.59 12.97 35.07
N ARG A 1160 6.80 13.24 34.56
CA ARG A 1160 7.01 13.34 33.11
C ARG A 1160 8.28 12.58 32.73
N LYS A 1161 8.12 11.68 31.76
CA LYS A 1161 9.19 11.07 30.98
C LYS A 1161 9.95 12.19 30.25
N ALA A 1162 11.27 12.16 30.34
CA ALA A 1162 12.13 12.52 29.24
C ALA A 1162 13.18 11.41 29.16
N GLY A 1163 13.16 10.65 28.07
CA GLY A 1163 14.30 9.91 27.60
C GLY A 1163 14.57 10.45 26.20
N GLU A 1164 15.64 11.22 26.07
CA GLU A 1164 16.25 11.55 24.79
C GLU A 1164 16.59 10.27 24.04
N VAL A 1165 16.33 10.30 22.74
CA VAL A 1165 16.81 9.36 21.75
C VAL A 1165 18.17 9.88 21.27
N ASN A 1166 19.13 8.94 21.17
CA ASN A 1166 20.30 8.87 20.28
C ASN A 1166 21.51 8.42 21.10
N ASN A 1167 22.23 7.34 20.79
CA ASN A 1167 22.37 6.62 19.54
C ASN A 1167 22.48 5.11 19.78
N ILE A 1168 22.07 4.42 18.73
CA ILE A 1168 22.33 3.02 18.40
C ILE A 1168 23.85 2.75 18.46
N ASP A 1169 24.27 1.69 19.15
CA ASP A 1169 25.06 0.65 18.48
C ASP A 1169 25.31 -0.64 19.31
N VAL A 1170 25.19 -1.76 18.59
CA VAL A 1170 25.66 -3.15 18.79
C VAL A 1170 24.90 -4.13 19.73
N GLU A 1171 24.37 -5.15 19.03
CA GLU A 1171 23.95 -6.53 19.35
C GLU A 1171 24.32 -7.18 20.71
N THR A 1172 23.35 -7.86 21.34
CA THR A 1172 23.23 -9.35 21.38
C THR A 1172 22.16 -9.86 22.39
N ALA A 1173 21.21 -10.63 21.85
CA ALA A 1173 20.49 -11.82 22.34
C ALA A 1173 20.15 -12.09 23.84
N LEU A 1174 18.85 -12.45 24.02
CA LEU A 1174 18.23 -13.51 24.87
C LEU A 1174 17.48 -13.19 26.19
N ALA A 1175 16.18 -13.57 26.14
CA ALA A 1175 15.35 -14.28 27.13
C ALA A 1175 14.54 -13.56 28.24
N LYS A 1176 13.20 -13.72 28.09
CA LYS A 1176 12.00 -13.60 28.97
C LYS A 1176 12.09 -14.31 30.37
N PRO A 1177 11.03 -14.36 31.22
CA PRO A 1177 9.93 -13.42 31.58
C PRO A 1177 9.55 -13.43 33.11
N SER A 1178 8.58 -12.60 33.56
CA SER A 1178 7.32 -13.04 34.24
C SER A 1178 6.62 -11.91 35.02
N LYS A 1179 5.29 -11.82 34.88
CA LYS A 1179 4.38 -10.90 35.56
C LYS A 1179 3.51 -11.66 36.57
N ARG A 1180 3.25 -11.07 37.74
CA ARG A 1180 2.05 -11.33 38.55
C ARG A 1180 1.49 -10.02 39.10
N LYS A 1181 0.20 -9.81 38.88
CA LYS A 1181 -0.64 -8.70 39.37
C LYS A 1181 -1.56 -9.28 40.46
N LYS A 1182 -1.75 -8.59 41.59
CA LYS A 1182 -2.82 -8.89 42.56
C LYS A 1182 -3.54 -7.61 42.98
N VAL A 1183 -4.82 -7.82 43.25
CA VAL A 1183 -5.97 -6.92 43.33
C VAL A 1183 -6.01 -6.15 44.67
N LYS A 1184 -6.75 -5.04 44.68
CA LYS A 1184 -7.09 -4.21 45.85
C LYS A 1184 -8.61 -4.27 46.05
N GLU A 1185 -9.05 -4.52 47.28
CA GLU A 1185 -10.43 -4.36 47.77
C GLU A 1185 -10.54 -3.10 48.66
N ASP A 1186 -11.74 -2.50 48.66
CA ASP A 1186 -12.42 -1.69 49.68
C ASP A 1186 -13.65 -1.07 48.97
N LYS A 1187 -14.91 -0.98 49.42
CA LYS A 1187 -15.67 -1.09 50.69
C LYS A 1187 -17.18 -1.21 50.30
N VAL A 1188 -18.05 -2.02 50.94
CA VAL A 1188 -18.93 -1.71 52.11
C VAL A 1188 -19.78 -0.44 51.90
N ASN A 1189 -21.12 -0.35 51.98
CA ASN A 1189 -22.23 -1.22 52.47
C ASN A 1189 -23.59 -0.68 51.95
N GLN A 1190 -24.59 -1.59 51.92
CA GLN A 1190 -26.04 -1.43 52.21
C GLN A 1190 -26.87 -0.33 51.51
N ASP A 1191 -27.71 -0.73 50.56
CA ASP A 1191 -29.14 -1.03 50.77
C ASP A 1191 -29.62 -2.06 49.72
#